data_AF-A0A954CLU6-F1
#
_entry.id   AF-A0A954CLU6-F1
#
_cell.length_a   1.000
_cell.length_b   1.000
_cell.length_c   1.000
_cell.angle_alpha   90.00
_cell.angle_beta   90.00
_cell.angle_gamma   90.00
#
_symmetry.space_group_name_H-M   'P 1'
#
loop_
_entity.id
_entity.type
_entity.pdbx_description
1 polymer ?
#
loop_
_entity_poly.entity_id
_entity_poly.type
_entity_poly.pdbx_seq_one_letter_code
_entity_poly.pdbx_strand_id
1 'polypeptide(L)'
;MLRSALAVALILHSFAMAQGEAWVDYPGSDGPGRGKRIVLISGDEEYRSEEALPQLGKILARRHGFDCRVLFAIDPQTGRIDGDVQTNIPGLNALADADLMVIATRFRDLPDEQMQLIDDYLRSGRPVVGIRTATHAFALTSSPTFARYSWNHDGENFRQGFGRQVLGETWIAHHGRHGEQSTRGVVAPGAVAHPIARGLADGDVWGPTDVYRVRSPLPDGCQPVVLGQVLDGMRPDSPPAAGEFNDPMMPIAWTKEHDGSGFGPRRVFTQTIGAATDFVAVGTRRLFVNAVYWAVGLDGEIPESGTDVEIVGSYRPTEFGFGKARRGVRPSDHAFDAVVPPRGGRGLCAPGSRITVVGNTFAERLAQSGAFDAVVHATHPGRKLVIRHAPWSADEVGLRPREHSVPKMLDWLARLDTDVAVLCFGMSESFSQSPDEFETGLRRLVDDVARVGAVPPRIVLVSPIAHEGQGAAIEAHDVVLDEFRSVMRRVASDRRIEFVDLFVDRDRANVPVASPLTTNGIHPNALGCGVFALAIAEQLGWLSDTAGSGGPKTVSAARALRRRAADLHWWFRLRYRPTNTEYVWGRRHEPFGSVNFPPEAAQLDRMLAARDRAIWDLAVPDSRSVAADLVSGEDVWSEVPLPEALPEDEWVPPAVEAKGTETSLGSTDILPPDEFARSFTLPVGYTIECFASELDFP
;
A
#
# COMPACT_ATOMS: atom_id res chain seq x y z
N MET A 1 -36.67 31.24 27.21
CA MET A 1 -36.12 29.96 27.74
C MET A 1 -36.06 28.82 26.71
N LEU A 2 -36.71 28.92 25.53
CA LEU A 2 -36.67 27.85 24.52
C LEU A 2 -35.54 27.96 23.46
N ARG A 3 -34.78 29.07 23.43
CA ARG A 3 -33.67 29.27 22.46
C ARG A 3 -32.28 28.89 22.99
N SER A 4 -32.14 28.68 24.30
CA SER A 4 -30.88 28.29 24.94
C SER A 4 -30.73 26.76 25.09
N ALA A 5 -31.82 25.99 24.97
CA ALA A 5 -31.79 24.54 25.06
C ALA A 5 -31.35 23.86 23.74
N LEU A 6 -31.60 24.49 22.58
CA LEU A 6 -31.22 23.94 21.28
C LEU A 6 -29.71 24.11 20.97
N ALA A 7 -29.08 25.16 21.51
CA ALA A 7 -27.64 25.38 21.36
C ALA A 7 -26.79 24.42 22.23
N VAL A 8 -27.31 23.98 23.38
CA VAL A 8 -26.61 23.00 24.24
C VAL A 8 -26.74 21.58 23.69
N ALA A 9 -27.83 21.25 23.00
CA ALA A 9 -28.00 19.95 22.33
C ALA A 9 -27.15 19.80 21.05
N LEU A 10 -26.84 20.90 20.36
CA LEU A 10 -25.94 20.93 19.19
C LEU A 10 -24.44 21.00 19.56
N ILE A 11 -24.12 21.42 20.79
CA ILE A 11 -22.73 21.45 21.30
C ILE A 11 -22.33 20.11 21.94
N LEU A 12 -23.28 19.24 22.29
CA LEU A 12 -23.00 17.87 22.78
C LEU A 12 -22.94 16.79 21.69
N HIS A 13 -23.19 17.11 20.42
CA HIS A 13 -23.02 16.20 19.28
C HIS A 13 -21.78 16.49 18.41
N SER A 14 -20.91 17.41 18.84
CA SER A 14 -19.73 17.83 18.07
C SER A 14 -18.38 17.54 18.76
N PHE A 15 -18.37 16.70 19.78
CA PHE A 15 -17.15 16.19 20.45
C PHE A 15 -16.78 14.75 20.06
N ALA A 16 -17.26 14.26 18.92
CA ALA A 16 -16.67 13.09 18.25
C ALA A 16 -15.63 13.56 17.22
N MET A 17 -14.63 14.31 17.68
CA MET A 17 -13.43 14.56 16.89
C MET A 17 -12.54 13.32 16.94
N ALA A 18 -12.42 12.64 15.79
CA ALA A 18 -11.32 11.78 15.37
C ALA A 18 -10.68 10.87 16.44
N GLN A 19 -11.35 9.77 16.80
CA GLN A 19 -10.62 8.56 17.17
C GLN A 19 -10.58 7.65 15.94
N GLY A 20 -9.38 7.32 15.46
CA GLY A 20 -9.23 6.28 14.43
C GLY A 20 -9.86 4.97 14.88
N GLU A 21 -10.25 4.10 13.95
CA GLU A 21 -10.85 2.80 14.29
C GLU A 21 -9.94 2.03 15.27
N ALA A 22 -10.55 1.44 16.31
CA ALA A 22 -9.82 0.76 17.39
C ALA A 22 -9.39 -0.68 17.03
N TRP A 23 -9.46 -1.02 15.74
CA TRP A 23 -9.13 -2.29 15.11
C TRP A 23 -8.61 -2.02 13.69
N VAL A 24 -8.19 -3.07 12.99
CA VAL A 24 -7.86 -3.00 11.57
C VAL A 24 -8.59 -4.08 10.79
N ASP A 25 -9.16 -3.69 9.65
CA ASP A 25 -9.83 -4.60 8.71
C ASP A 25 -8.95 -4.86 7.49
N TYR A 26 -8.83 -6.14 7.13
CA TYR A 26 -8.21 -6.61 5.91
C TYR A 26 -9.26 -7.30 5.04
N PRO A 27 -9.80 -6.60 4.02
CA PRO A 27 -10.74 -7.22 3.10
C PRO A 27 -10.04 -8.33 2.31
N GLY A 28 -10.70 -9.48 2.21
CA GLY A 28 -10.20 -10.62 1.47
C GLY A 28 -10.17 -10.37 -0.04
N SER A 29 -9.07 -10.76 -0.68
CA SER A 29 -8.95 -10.91 -2.13
C SER A 29 -9.77 -12.11 -2.64
N ASP A 30 -9.59 -12.50 -3.91
CA ASP A 30 -10.13 -13.77 -4.38
C ASP A 30 -9.30 -14.95 -3.84
N GLY A 31 -9.99 -16.02 -3.42
CA GLY A 31 -9.35 -17.23 -2.90
C GLY A 31 -10.35 -18.17 -2.19
N PRO A 32 -9.92 -19.35 -1.73
CA PRO A 32 -10.80 -20.35 -1.07
C PRO A 32 -11.50 -19.83 0.19
N GLY A 33 -10.92 -18.85 0.88
CA GLY A 33 -11.49 -18.22 2.07
C GLY A 33 -12.61 -17.21 1.79
N ARG A 34 -12.92 -16.93 0.51
CA ARG A 34 -13.89 -15.92 0.13
C ARG A 34 -15.26 -16.15 0.78
N GLY A 35 -15.79 -15.09 1.37
CA GLY A 35 -17.08 -15.09 2.05
C GLY A 35 -17.03 -15.57 3.51
N LYS A 36 -15.85 -15.95 4.01
CA LYS A 36 -15.63 -16.29 5.42
C LYS A 36 -14.95 -15.14 6.16
N ARG A 37 -15.39 -14.88 7.39
CA ARG A 37 -14.92 -13.82 8.27
C ARG A 37 -14.08 -14.37 9.42
N ILE A 38 -12.89 -13.85 9.62
CA ILE A 38 -11.99 -14.23 10.71
C ILE A 38 -11.78 -13.04 11.63
N VAL A 39 -12.02 -13.23 12.93
CA VAL A 39 -11.70 -12.23 13.95
C VAL A 39 -10.46 -12.70 14.71
N LEU A 40 -9.40 -11.90 14.66
CA LEU A 40 -8.12 -12.15 15.33
C LEU A 40 -7.99 -11.23 16.54
N ILE A 41 -7.84 -11.79 17.73
CA ILE A 41 -7.88 -11.07 19.01
C ILE A 41 -6.47 -11.05 19.62
N SER A 42 -5.84 -9.88 19.60
CA SER A 42 -4.53 -9.62 20.22
C SER A 42 -4.70 -8.99 21.60
N GLY A 43 -3.83 -9.38 22.54
CA GLY A 43 -3.80 -8.80 23.88
C GLY A 43 -2.78 -9.51 24.77
N ASP A 44 -1.51 -9.25 24.52
CA ASP A 44 -0.38 -9.89 25.19
C ASP A 44 0.79 -8.90 25.29
N GLU A 45 1.41 -8.85 26.48
CA GLU A 45 2.47 -7.91 26.83
C GLU A 45 3.90 -8.47 26.72
N GLU A 46 4.08 -9.68 26.16
CA GLU A 46 5.38 -10.36 26.12
C GLU A 46 5.77 -10.80 24.70
N TYR A 47 4.91 -11.54 24.02
CA TYR A 47 5.13 -12.24 22.75
C TYR A 47 4.68 -11.48 21.51
N ARG A 48 4.22 -10.23 21.68
CA ARG A 48 3.93 -9.29 20.58
C ARG A 48 2.79 -9.76 19.69
N SER A 49 1.68 -10.20 20.29
CA SER A 49 0.47 -10.61 19.54
C SER A 49 -0.03 -9.52 18.59
N GLU A 50 0.18 -8.25 18.95
CA GLU A 50 -0.19 -7.07 18.17
C GLU A 50 0.68 -6.86 16.92
N GLU A 51 1.81 -7.54 16.79
CA GLU A 51 2.59 -7.60 15.55
C GLU A 51 2.30 -8.89 14.76
N ALA A 52 2.12 -10.02 15.45
CA ALA A 52 1.87 -11.32 14.82
C ALA A 52 0.51 -11.40 14.11
N LEU A 53 -0.58 -11.01 14.78
CA LEU A 53 -1.93 -11.16 14.25
C LEU A 53 -2.23 -10.25 13.05
N PRO A 54 -1.75 -8.99 12.99
CA PRO A 54 -1.80 -8.20 11.76
C PRO A 54 -1.16 -8.89 10.56
N GLN A 55 0.03 -9.46 10.74
CA GLN A 55 0.71 -10.15 9.65
C GLN A 55 -0.05 -11.40 9.20
N LEU A 56 -0.57 -12.17 10.16
CA LEU A 56 -1.43 -13.31 9.85
C LEU A 56 -2.69 -12.88 9.08
N GLY A 57 -3.36 -11.83 9.55
CA GLY A 57 -4.56 -11.26 8.91
C GLY A 57 -4.28 -10.79 7.50
N LYS A 58 -3.15 -10.12 7.25
CA LYS A 58 -2.71 -9.72 5.90
C LYS A 58 -2.49 -10.92 4.98
N ILE A 59 -1.83 -11.98 5.46
CA ILE A 59 -1.59 -13.21 4.68
C ILE A 59 -2.93 -13.89 4.34
N LEU A 60 -3.79 -14.11 5.34
CA LEU A 60 -5.11 -14.73 5.16
C LEU A 60 -5.99 -13.93 4.19
N ALA A 61 -5.99 -12.60 4.30
CA ALA A 61 -6.79 -11.76 3.42
C ALA A 61 -6.22 -11.67 2.00
N ARG A 62 -4.93 -11.40 1.85
CA ARG A 62 -4.30 -11.13 0.53
C ARG A 62 -4.08 -12.38 -0.30
N ARG A 63 -3.69 -13.49 0.34
CA ARG A 63 -3.30 -14.73 -0.35
C ARG A 63 -4.45 -15.73 -0.44
N HIS A 64 -5.40 -15.69 0.50
CA HIS A 64 -6.43 -16.73 0.66
C HIS A 64 -7.87 -16.22 0.59
N GLY A 65 -8.08 -14.90 0.56
CA GLY A 65 -9.39 -14.30 0.36
C GLY A 65 -10.32 -14.25 1.57
N PHE A 66 -9.81 -14.51 2.78
CA PHE A 66 -10.60 -14.35 4.01
C PHE A 66 -10.80 -12.86 4.34
N ASP A 67 -12.00 -12.47 4.77
CA ASP A 67 -12.20 -11.15 5.36
C ASP A 67 -11.69 -11.21 6.81
N CYS A 68 -10.64 -10.47 7.15
CA CYS A 68 -10.00 -10.52 8.47
C CYS A 68 -10.18 -9.20 9.23
N ARG A 69 -10.52 -9.28 10.52
CA ARG A 69 -10.48 -8.15 11.45
C ARG A 69 -9.52 -8.47 12.59
N VAL A 70 -8.59 -7.57 12.86
CA VAL A 70 -7.67 -7.70 14.02
C VAL A 70 -8.06 -6.70 15.09
N LEU A 71 -8.33 -7.22 16.28
CA LEU A 71 -8.65 -6.48 17.50
C LEU A 71 -7.42 -6.46 18.40
N PHE A 72 -7.27 -5.40 19.18
CA PHE A 72 -6.11 -5.17 20.03
C PHE A 72 -6.52 -4.83 21.47
N ALA A 73 -5.61 -5.04 22.42
CA ALA A 73 -5.66 -4.36 23.69
C ALA A 73 -5.39 -2.87 23.47
N ILE A 74 -6.35 -2.01 23.82
CA ILE A 74 -6.31 -0.57 23.53
C ILE A 74 -6.38 0.22 24.82
N ASP A 75 -5.47 1.16 25.00
CA ASP A 75 -5.59 2.20 26.01
C ASP A 75 -6.79 3.12 25.67
N PRO A 76 -7.87 3.12 26.48
CA PRO A 76 -9.07 3.90 26.21
C PRO A 76 -8.82 5.42 26.16
N GLN A 77 -7.75 5.91 26.80
CA GLN A 77 -7.45 7.34 26.85
C GLN A 77 -6.75 7.82 25.58
N THR A 78 -5.87 7.00 25.01
CA THR A 78 -5.02 7.41 23.89
C THR A 78 -5.46 6.81 22.54
N GLY A 79 -6.27 5.76 22.57
CA GLY A 79 -6.66 5.00 21.37
C GLY A 79 -5.47 4.30 20.71
N ARG A 80 -4.42 3.99 21.49
CA ARG A 80 -3.21 3.30 21.04
C ARG A 80 -3.22 1.87 21.51
N ILE A 81 -2.50 1.03 20.78
CA ILE A 81 -2.27 -0.35 21.16
C ILE A 81 -1.37 -0.36 22.40
N ASP A 82 -1.83 -1.05 23.43
CA ASP A 82 -1.07 -1.26 24.66
C ASP A 82 -1.36 -2.65 25.23
N GLY A 83 -0.37 -3.54 25.10
CA GLY A 83 -0.45 -4.91 25.60
C GLY A 83 -0.60 -5.00 27.13
N ASP A 84 -0.20 -3.96 27.88
CA ASP A 84 -0.35 -3.93 29.34
C ASP A 84 -1.80 -3.62 29.77
N VAL A 85 -2.66 -3.16 28.85
CA VAL A 85 -4.08 -2.93 29.11
C VAL A 85 -4.84 -4.25 29.11
N GLN A 86 -5.12 -4.77 30.31
CA GLN A 86 -5.78 -6.06 30.49
C GLN A 86 -7.31 -6.05 30.33
N THR A 87 -7.93 -4.87 30.36
CA THR A 87 -9.37 -4.71 30.59
C THR A 87 -10.17 -4.20 29.38
N ASN A 88 -9.53 -3.96 28.24
CA ASN A 88 -10.21 -3.34 27.10
C ASN A 88 -9.72 -3.87 25.73
N ILE A 89 -10.60 -4.59 25.03
CA ILE A 89 -10.43 -4.98 23.63
C ILE A 89 -11.69 -4.56 22.84
N PRO A 90 -11.71 -3.35 22.26
CA PRO A 90 -12.86 -2.89 21.48
C PRO A 90 -13.05 -3.70 20.18
N GLY A 91 -14.28 -3.75 19.68
CA GLY A 91 -14.62 -4.42 18.41
C GLY A 91 -14.99 -5.90 18.52
N LEU A 92 -15.02 -6.47 19.75
CA LEU A 92 -15.42 -7.87 20.00
C LEU A 92 -16.83 -8.23 19.48
N ASN A 93 -17.70 -7.24 19.26
CA ASN A 93 -19.02 -7.46 18.67
C ASN A 93 -18.94 -8.05 17.24
N ALA A 94 -17.81 -7.93 16.56
CA ALA A 94 -17.55 -8.59 15.28
C ALA A 94 -17.62 -10.12 15.36
N LEU A 95 -17.44 -10.71 16.56
CA LEU A 95 -17.60 -12.16 16.78
C LEU A 95 -19.00 -12.66 16.47
N ALA A 96 -20.03 -11.81 16.51
CA ALA A 96 -21.40 -12.20 16.16
C ALA A 96 -21.46 -12.81 14.74
N ASP A 97 -20.70 -12.26 13.79
CA ASP A 97 -20.70 -12.66 12.37
C ASP A 97 -19.43 -13.44 11.95
N ALA A 98 -18.52 -13.74 12.88
CA ALA A 98 -17.25 -14.38 12.55
C ALA A 98 -17.44 -15.89 12.27
N ASP A 99 -16.80 -16.42 11.23
CA ASP A 99 -16.71 -17.86 10.99
C ASP A 99 -15.61 -18.52 11.83
N LEU A 100 -14.59 -17.75 12.22
CA LEU A 100 -13.48 -18.22 13.04
C LEU A 100 -13.01 -17.14 14.02
N MET A 101 -12.82 -17.53 15.28
CA MET A 101 -12.09 -16.75 16.29
C MET A 101 -10.65 -17.26 16.40
N VAL A 102 -9.69 -16.39 16.14
CA VAL A 102 -8.27 -16.60 16.43
C VAL A 102 -7.93 -15.77 17.65
N ILE A 103 -7.38 -16.37 18.71
CA ILE A 103 -7.10 -15.68 19.97
C ILE A 103 -5.64 -15.88 20.39
N ALA A 104 -4.95 -14.77 20.66
CA ALA A 104 -3.60 -14.70 21.18
C ALA A 104 -3.55 -13.66 22.30
N THR A 105 -4.18 -13.99 23.43
CA THR A 105 -4.29 -13.12 24.59
C THR A 105 -3.66 -13.75 25.82
N ARG A 106 -3.28 -12.92 26.79
CA ARG A 106 -2.69 -13.34 28.05
C ARG A 106 -3.32 -12.61 29.23
N PHE A 107 -3.82 -13.37 30.21
CA PHE A 107 -4.32 -12.86 31.49
C PHE A 107 -5.24 -11.63 31.38
N ARG A 108 -6.08 -11.54 30.35
CA ARG A 108 -7.02 -10.43 30.22
C ARG A 108 -8.05 -10.47 31.35
N ASP A 109 -8.35 -9.32 31.93
CA ASP A 109 -9.42 -9.09 32.90
C ASP A 109 -10.54 -8.28 32.24
N LEU A 110 -11.09 -8.81 31.12
CA LEU A 110 -12.11 -8.10 30.35
C LEU A 110 -13.41 -8.00 31.15
N PRO A 111 -14.15 -6.87 31.07
CA PRO A 111 -15.43 -6.68 31.75
C PRO A 111 -16.52 -7.61 31.20
N ASP A 112 -17.58 -7.81 31.99
CA ASP A 112 -18.69 -8.73 31.67
C ASP A 112 -19.27 -8.49 30.26
N GLU A 113 -19.39 -7.24 29.84
CA GLU A 113 -19.90 -6.88 28.51
C GLU A 113 -19.04 -7.44 27.37
N GLN A 114 -17.71 -7.41 27.52
CA GLN A 114 -16.80 -7.95 26.52
C GLN A 114 -16.69 -9.48 26.61
N MET A 115 -16.72 -10.04 27.83
CA MET A 115 -16.73 -11.49 28.03
C MET A 115 -18.01 -12.15 27.52
N GLN A 116 -19.17 -11.48 27.60
CA GLN A 116 -20.43 -11.98 27.03
C GLN A 116 -20.31 -12.25 25.54
N LEU A 117 -19.64 -11.37 24.78
CA LEU A 117 -19.43 -11.54 23.33
C LEU A 117 -18.59 -12.77 23.01
N ILE A 118 -17.59 -13.07 23.86
CA ILE A 118 -16.77 -14.27 23.76
C ILE A 118 -17.58 -15.51 24.17
N ASP A 119 -18.37 -15.45 25.25
CA ASP A 119 -19.26 -16.53 25.68
C ASP A 119 -20.29 -16.89 24.59
N ASP A 120 -20.90 -15.89 23.96
CA ASP A 120 -21.87 -16.06 22.88
C ASP A 120 -21.20 -16.71 21.65
N TYR A 121 -20.00 -16.26 21.28
CA TYR A 121 -19.21 -16.91 20.23
C TYR A 121 -18.95 -18.37 20.58
N LEU A 122 -18.48 -18.65 21.80
CA LEU A 122 -18.22 -20.00 22.23
C LEU A 122 -19.50 -20.84 22.19
N ARG A 123 -20.63 -20.38 22.71
CA ARG A 123 -21.90 -21.14 22.68
C ARG A 123 -22.44 -21.43 21.28
N SER A 124 -22.04 -20.66 20.28
CA SER A 124 -22.47 -20.89 18.89
C SER A 124 -21.91 -22.15 18.24
N GLY A 125 -20.92 -22.82 18.85
CA GLY A 125 -20.29 -24.02 18.26
C GLY A 125 -19.23 -23.72 17.19
N ARG A 126 -18.97 -22.45 16.89
CA ARG A 126 -18.01 -22.04 15.86
C ARG A 126 -16.55 -22.32 16.27
N PRO A 127 -15.66 -22.53 15.28
CA PRO A 127 -14.29 -22.99 15.51
C PRO A 127 -13.42 -21.96 16.23
N VAL A 128 -12.35 -22.44 16.87
CA VAL A 128 -11.39 -21.59 17.61
C VAL A 128 -9.97 -21.97 17.26
N VAL A 129 -9.11 -20.98 17.03
CA VAL A 129 -7.66 -21.15 16.96
C VAL A 129 -7.01 -20.40 18.13
N GLY A 130 -6.38 -21.15 19.04
CA GLY A 130 -5.64 -20.59 20.17
C GLY A 130 -4.13 -20.56 19.92
N ILE A 131 -3.49 -19.43 20.19
CA ILE A 131 -2.06 -19.21 19.96
C ILE A 131 -1.37 -18.86 21.27
N ARG A 132 -0.23 -19.52 21.56
CA ARG A 132 0.68 -19.19 22.67
C ARG A 132 -0.03 -19.11 24.01
N THR A 133 -0.16 -17.88 24.50
CA THR A 133 -0.61 -17.52 25.82
C THR A 133 -2.13 -17.63 25.94
N ALA A 134 -2.85 -17.93 24.84
CA ALA A 134 -4.27 -18.25 24.89
C ALA A 134 -4.61 -19.45 25.79
N THR A 135 -3.64 -20.34 26.06
CA THR A 135 -3.72 -21.37 27.12
C THR A 135 -4.05 -20.78 28.49
N HIS A 136 -3.75 -19.50 28.70
CA HIS A 136 -4.07 -18.71 29.88
C HIS A 136 -4.59 -17.31 29.50
N ALA A 137 -5.51 -17.29 28.53
CA ALA A 137 -6.09 -16.08 27.95
C ALA A 137 -6.66 -15.08 28.97
N PHE A 138 -7.27 -15.58 30.05
CA PHE A 138 -8.05 -14.76 30.98
C PHE A 138 -7.65 -14.99 32.43
N ALA A 139 -7.65 -13.90 33.21
CA ALA A 139 -7.49 -13.87 34.66
C ALA A 139 -8.56 -12.94 35.26
N LEU A 140 -9.81 -13.36 35.17
CA LEU A 140 -10.98 -12.51 35.41
C LEU A 140 -11.17 -12.28 36.92
N THR A 141 -11.02 -11.03 37.32
CA THR A 141 -11.34 -10.53 38.67
C THR A 141 -12.48 -9.50 38.63
N SER A 142 -12.59 -8.76 37.52
CA SER A 142 -13.61 -7.74 37.28
C SER A 142 -14.92 -8.30 36.70
N SER A 143 -14.93 -9.58 36.32
CA SER A 143 -16.05 -10.24 35.63
C SER A 143 -16.49 -11.53 36.34
N PRO A 144 -17.15 -11.42 37.51
CA PRO A 144 -17.53 -12.58 38.32
C PRO A 144 -18.51 -13.51 37.58
N THR A 145 -19.34 -12.98 36.68
CA THR A 145 -20.27 -13.76 35.84
C THR A 145 -19.52 -14.77 34.96
N PHE A 146 -18.31 -14.41 34.53
CA PHE A 146 -17.49 -15.18 33.60
C PHE A 146 -16.24 -15.77 34.25
N ALA A 147 -16.09 -15.68 35.56
CA ALA A 147 -14.91 -16.14 36.32
C ALA A 147 -14.50 -17.60 36.04
N ARG A 148 -15.43 -18.44 35.56
CA ARG A 148 -15.13 -19.80 35.09
C ARG A 148 -14.05 -19.83 34.00
N TYR A 149 -13.95 -18.80 33.16
CA TYR A 149 -12.99 -18.76 32.06
C TYR A 149 -11.55 -18.47 32.50
N SER A 150 -11.34 -18.01 33.73
CA SER A 150 -10.01 -17.76 34.30
C SER A 150 -9.14 -19.01 34.23
N TRP A 151 -7.90 -18.86 33.77
CA TRP A 151 -6.98 -19.95 33.44
C TRP A 151 -6.75 -20.98 34.57
N ASN A 152 -6.91 -20.55 35.81
CA ASN A 152 -6.73 -21.33 37.04
C ASN A 152 -8.04 -21.63 37.77
N HIS A 153 -9.20 -21.55 37.10
CA HIS A 153 -10.49 -21.82 37.72
C HIS A 153 -10.52 -23.19 38.42
N ASP A 154 -10.96 -23.23 39.67
CA ASP A 154 -10.94 -24.43 40.52
C ASP A 154 -12.31 -25.13 40.62
N GLY A 155 -13.38 -24.50 40.14
CA GLY A 155 -14.72 -25.05 40.13
C GLY A 155 -14.85 -26.33 39.31
N GLU A 156 -15.69 -27.25 39.78
CA GLU A 156 -15.93 -28.54 39.11
C GLU A 156 -16.50 -28.35 37.70
N ASN A 157 -17.35 -27.33 37.52
CA ASN A 157 -17.86 -26.91 36.22
C ASN A 157 -16.81 -26.02 35.55
N PHE A 158 -16.17 -26.53 34.50
CA PHE A 158 -15.18 -25.79 33.68
C PHE A 158 -13.80 -25.60 34.36
N ARG A 159 -13.35 -26.63 35.10
CA ARG A 159 -12.07 -26.67 35.80
C ARG A 159 -10.87 -26.31 34.91
N GLN A 160 -9.94 -25.52 35.43
CA GLN A 160 -8.75 -25.01 34.72
C GLN A 160 -9.09 -24.12 33.50
N GLY A 161 -10.31 -23.59 33.47
CA GLY A 161 -10.69 -22.45 32.63
C GLY A 161 -10.63 -22.66 31.14
N PHE A 162 -10.58 -21.53 30.43
CA PHE A 162 -10.65 -21.47 28.97
C PHE A 162 -9.61 -22.36 28.29
N GLY A 163 -8.34 -22.29 28.70
CA GLY A 163 -7.27 -23.07 28.11
C GLY A 163 -7.53 -24.57 28.19
N ARG A 164 -7.78 -25.10 29.40
CA ARG A 164 -8.01 -26.54 29.55
C ARG A 164 -9.28 -26.99 28.83
N GLN A 165 -10.36 -26.25 29.02
CA GLN A 165 -11.68 -26.70 28.59
C GLN A 165 -11.90 -26.49 27.10
N VAL A 166 -11.52 -25.34 26.54
CA VAL A 166 -11.70 -25.04 25.11
C VAL A 166 -10.52 -25.54 24.29
N LEU A 167 -9.30 -25.19 24.68
CA LEU A 167 -8.08 -25.43 23.90
C LEU A 167 -7.46 -26.81 24.13
N GLY A 168 -7.74 -27.46 25.26
CA GLY A 168 -7.22 -28.78 25.64
C GLY A 168 -6.11 -28.71 26.68
N GLU A 169 -5.48 -27.56 26.90
CA GLU A 169 -4.53 -27.38 28.00
C GLU A 169 -4.45 -25.93 28.50
N THR A 170 -4.29 -25.77 29.81
CA THR A 170 -4.01 -24.49 30.48
C THR A 170 -2.51 -24.32 30.72
N TRP A 171 -2.08 -23.11 31.08
CA TRP A 171 -0.68 -22.85 31.45
C TRP A 171 -0.20 -23.71 32.62
N ILE A 172 0.99 -24.32 32.47
CA ILE A 172 1.66 -25.09 33.53
C ILE A 172 3.01 -24.46 33.85
N ALA A 173 3.92 -24.46 32.87
CA ALA A 173 5.27 -23.92 32.98
C ALA A 173 5.93 -23.88 31.59
N HIS A 174 7.08 -23.22 31.51
CA HIS A 174 8.02 -23.43 30.40
C HIS A 174 8.63 -24.85 30.49
N HIS A 175 8.98 -25.42 29.33
CA HIS A 175 9.66 -26.70 29.17
C HIS A 175 11.01 -26.48 28.50
N GLY A 176 12.04 -26.32 29.33
CA GLY A 176 13.35 -25.80 28.93
C GLY A 176 13.63 -24.45 29.59
N ARG A 177 14.69 -23.77 29.14
CA ARG A 177 15.14 -22.47 29.65
C ARG A 177 14.53 -21.34 28.82
N HIS A 178 13.54 -20.67 29.39
CA HIS A 178 12.87 -19.51 28.78
C HIS A 178 13.88 -18.41 28.42
N GLY A 179 13.80 -17.90 27.19
CA GLY A 179 14.69 -16.85 26.67
C GLY A 179 16.07 -17.33 26.21
N GLU A 180 16.44 -18.58 26.47
CA GLU A 180 17.75 -19.15 26.10
C GLU A 180 17.64 -20.32 25.10
N GLN A 181 16.50 -21.01 25.08
CA GLN A 181 16.25 -22.19 24.25
C GLN A 181 15.07 -21.95 23.31
N SER A 182 15.24 -22.39 22.05
CA SER A 182 14.23 -22.27 21.01
C SER A 182 13.49 -23.57 20.75
N THR A 183 12.41 -23.49 19.98
CA THR A 183 11.54 -24.61 19.62
C THR A 183 11.75 -24.99 18.16
N ARG A 184 12.03 -26.27 17.90
CA ARG A 184 11.95 -26.87 16.57
C ARG A 184 10.80 -27.87 16.52
N GLY A 185 9.89 -27.69 15.57
CA GLY A 185 8.73 -28.55 15.39
C GLY A 185 9.07 -29.83 14.64
N VAL A 186 8.50 -30.95 15.09
CA VAL A 186 8.55 -32.27 14.47
C VAL A 186 7.13 -32.74 14.27
N VAL A 187 6.77 -33.21 13.08
CA VAL A 187 5.42 -33.69 12.79
C VAL A 187 5.14 -34.92 13.67
N ALA A 188 4.01 -34.92 14.38
CA ALA A 188 3.68 -36.02 15.27
C ALA A 188 3.51 -37.33 14.47
N PRO A 189 3.95 -38.50 14.98
CA PRO A 189 3.92 -39.76 14.22
C PRO A 189 2.53 -40.16 13.64
N GLY A 190 1.44 -39.74 14.27
CA GLY A 190 0.06 -39.97 13.82
C GLY A 190 -0.55 -38.86 12.96
N ALA A 191 0.20 -37.79 12.65
CA ALA A 191 -0.31 -36.60 11.99
C ALA A 191 0.26 -36.33 10.59
N VAL A 192 1.13 -37.21 10.08
CA VAL A 192 1.77 -37.04 8.75
C VAL A 192 0.74 -36.86 7.62
N ALA A 193 -0.37 -37.60 7.68
CA ALA A 193 -1.46 -37.50 6.70
C ALA A 193 -2.51 -36.42 7.06
N HIS A 194 -2.37 -35.74 8.19
CA HIS A 194 -3.34 -34.73 8.63
C HIS A 194 -3.25 -33.51 7.71
N PRO A 195 -4.37 -32.90 7.25
CA PRO A 195 -4.35 -31.75 6.34
C PRO A 195 -3.49 -30.58 6.84
N ILE A 196 -3.46 -30.35 8.16
CA ILE A 196 -2.64 -29.31 8.79
C ILE A 196 -1.13 -29.52 8.55
N ALA A 197 -0.67 -30.77 8.42
CA ALA A 197 0.74 -31.12 8.22
C ALA A 197 1.22 -31.00 6.77
N ARG A 198 0.33 -30.71 5.80
CA ARG A 198 0.71 -30.60 4.38
C ARG A 198 1.71 -29.47 4.15
N GLY A 199 2.76 -29.76 3.39
CA GLY A 199 3.85 -28.82 3.11
C GLY A 199 4.72 -28.46 4.33
N LEU A 200 4.72 -29.29 5.38
CA LEU A 200 5.61 -29.19 6.53
C LEU A 200 6.50 -30.42 6.61
N ALA A 201 7.82 -30.21 6.62
CA ALA A 201 8.81 -31.20 7.01
C ALA A 201 9.24 -30.98 8.47
N ASP A 202 9.86 -32.02 9.06
CA ASP A 202 10.47 -31.90 10.38
C ASP A 202 11.54 -30.79 10.37
N GLY A 203 11.41 -29.84 11.29
CA GLY A 203 12.27 -28.67 11.38
C GLY A 203 11.77 -27.41 10.70
N ASP A 204 10.74 -27.47 9.83
CA ASP A 204 10.21 -26.29 9.14
C ASP A 204 9.52 -25.32 10.10
N VAL A 205 8.79 -25.87 11.08
CA VAL A 205 8.19 -25.09 12.17
C VAL A 205 9.30 -24.77 13.15
N TRP A 206 9.56 -23.49 13.36
CA TRP A 206 10.58 -23.03 14.30
C TRP A 206 10.23 -21.66 14.86
N GLY A 207 10.67 -21.39 16.08
CA GLY A 207 10.53 -20.08 16.70
C GLY A 207 11.60 -19.87 17.76
N PRO A 208 12.17 -18.65 17.88
CA PRO A 208 13.17 -18.33 18.90
C PRO A 208 12.51 -18.17 20.27
N THR A 209 11.71 -19.14 20.68
CA THR A 209 11.01 -19.17 21.97
C THR A 209 10.91 -20.59 22.47
N ASP A 210 10.76 -20.72 23.78
CA ASP A 210 10.72 -22.00 24.46
C ASP A 210 9.43 -22.78 24.21
N VAL A 211 9.51 -24.08 24.51
CA VAL A 211 8.39 -25.02 24.48
C VAL A 211 7.58 -24.88 25.76
N TYR A 212 6.26 -24.98 25.69
CA TYR A 212 5.42 -25.02 26.89
C TYR A 212 5.28 -26.44 27.42
N ARG A 213 5.25 -26.58 28.76
CA ARG A 213 4.93 -27.84 29.42
C ARG A 213 3.44 -28.10 29.27
N VAL A 214 3.11 -29.28 28.75
CA VAL A 214 1.75 -29.77 28.53
C VAL A 214 1.60 -31.11 29.25
N ARG A 215 0.42 -31.41 29.81
CA ARG A 215 0.18 -32.76 30.36
C ARG A 215 0.09 -33.77 29.21
N SER A 216 0.86 -34.84 29.34
CA SER A 216 0.83 -35.98 28.43
C SER A 216 0.31 -37.22 29.17
N PRO A 217 -0.69 -37.95 28.62
CA PRO A 217 -1.37 -37.65 27.36
C PRO A 217 -2.25 -36.39 27.44
N LEU A 218 -2.48 -35.75 26.29
CA LEU A 218 -3.48 -34.70 26.15
C LEU A 218 -4.89 -35.26 26.47
N PRO A 219 -5.87 -34.41 26.83
CA PRO A 219 -7.24 -34.87 27.08
C PRO A 219 -7.87 -35.59 25.90
N ASP A 220 -8.92 -36.36 26.17
CA ASP A 220 -9.75 -36.98 25.14
C ASP A 220 -10.23 -35.96 24.10
N GLY A 221 -10.29 -36.42 22.85
CA GLY A 221 -10.61 -35.59 21.69
C GLY A 221 -9.45 -34.73 21.18
N CYS A 222 -8.31 -34.69 21.88
CA CYS A 222 -7.12 -33.96 21.41
C CYS A 222 -6.17 -34.87 20.62
N GLN A 223 -5.67 -34.38 19.47
CA GLN A 223 -4.67 -35.09 18.66
C GLN A 223 -3.45 -34.18 18.42
N PRO A 224 -2.25 -34.56 18.90
CA PRO A 224 -1.01 -33.86 18.54
C PRO A 224 -0.79 -33.83 17.02
N VAL A 225 -0.46 -32.65 16.49
CA VAL A 225 -0.07 -32.44 15.10
C VAL A 225 1.42 -32.17 14.97
N VAL A 226 1.98 -31.34 15.86
CA VAL A 226 3.41 -31.02 15.92
C VAL A 226 3.91 -31.15 17.36
N LEU A 227 5.03 -31.83 17.53
CA LEU A 227 5.79 -31.93 18.78
C LEU A 227 6.93 -30.90 18.76
N GLY A 228 7.26 -30.34 19.93
CA GLY A 228 8.35 -29.39 20.10
C GLY A 228 9.60 -30.06 20.62
N GLN A 229 10.64 -30.06 19.79
CA GLN A 229 12.01 -30.35 20.19
C GLN A 229 12.63 -29.07 20.77
N VAL A 230 13.06 -29.13 22.03
CA VAL A 230 13.82 -28.06 22.70
C VAL A 230 15.24 -28.06 22.13
N LEU A 231 15.71 -26.90 21.66
CA LEU A 231 17.08 -26.70 21.17
C LEU A 231 17.96 -25.99 22.21
N ASP A 232 19.25 -26.29 22.21
CA ASP A 232 20.25 -25.57 23.01
C ASP A 232 20.73 -24.31 22.27
N GLY A 233 19.92 -23.27 22.36
CA GLY A 233 20.16 -21.95 21.77
C GLY A 233 18.98 -21.42 20.97
N MET A 234 19.13 -20.19 20.48
CA MET A 234 18.07 -19.39 19.86
C MET A 234 18.14 -19.34 18.33
N ARG A 235 18.79 -20.33 17.71
CA ARG A 235 18.92 -20.42 16.25
C ARG A 235 18.26 -21.69 15.72
N PRO A 236 17.76 -21.69 14.46
CA PRO A 236 17.11 -22.86 13.88
C PRO A 236 18.04 -24.06 13.72
N ASP A 237 19.35 -23.85 13.65
CA ASP A 237 20.39 -24.89 13.51
C ASP A 237 21.02 -25.32 14.84
N SER A 238 20.57 -24.78 15.98
CA SER A 238 21.05 -25.22 17.30
C SER A 238 20.84 -26.73 17.49
N PRO A 239 21.75 -27.41 18.21
CA PRO A 239 21.56 -28.83 18.52
C PRO A 239 20.37 -29.01 19.49
N PRO A 240 19.72 -30.19 19.52
CA PRO A 240 18.73 -30.49 20.54
C PRO A 240 19.31 -30.35 21.95
N ALA A 241 18.53 -29.82 22.89
CA ALA A 241 18.91 -29.70 24.28
C ALA A 241 19.18 -31.08 24.89
N ALA A 242 20.28 -31.21 25.63
CA ALA A 242 20.63 -32.42 26.35
C ALA A 242 19.70 -32.67 27.55
N GLY A 243 19.56 -33.94 27.95
CA GLY A 243 18.69 -34.35 29.06
C GLY A 243 17.30 -34.78 28.60
N GLU A 244 16.35 -34.82 29.54
CA GLU A 244 15.01 -35.41 29.34
C GLU A 244 14.00 -34.45 28.67
N PHE A 245 14.43 -33.31 28.12
CA PHE A 245 13.53 -32.35 27.49
C PHE A 245 12.85 -32.88 26.21
N ASN A 246 13.53 -33.77 25.50
CA ASN A 246 13.11 -34.26 24.19
C ASN A 246 12.66 -35.73 24.21
N ASP A 247 12.54 -36.33 25.41
CA ASP A 247 12.12 -37.71 25.60
C ASP A 247 11.16 -37.86 26.80
N PRO A 248 9.83 -37.78 26.58
CA PRO A 248 9.17 -37.47 25.31
C PRO A 248 9.17 -35.95 25.00
N MET A 249 9.12 -35.60 23.72
CA MET A 249 8.83 -34.22 23.28
C MET A 249 7.41 -33.80 23.67
N MET A 250 7.22 -32.51 24.00
CA MET A 250 5.91 -31.95 24.32
C MET A 250 5.14 -31.62 23.04
N PRO A 251 3.81 -31.82 22.99
CA PRO A 251 2.98 -31.26 21.92
C PRO A 251 3.05 -29.73 21.93
N ILE A 252 3.35 -29.13 20.78
CA ILE A 252 3.31 -27.67 20.59
C ILE A 252 2.18 -27.23 19.66
N ALA A 253 1.54 -28.17 18.96
CA ALA A 253 0.33 -27.94 18.20
C ALA A 253 -0.55 -29.18 18.21
N TRP A 254 -1.84 -29.01 18.46
CA TRP A 254 -2.82 -30.10 18.48
C TRP A 254 -4.20 -29.63 18.05
N THR A 255 -4.98 -30.55 17.50
CA THR A 255 -6.41 -30.35 17.29
C THR A 255 -7.16 -30.81 18.53
N LYS A 256 -8.37 -30.27 18.72
CA LYS A 256 -9.37 -30.81 19.64
C LYS A 256 -10.73 -30.77 18.94
N GLU A 257 -11.33 -31.93 18.77
CA GLU A 257 -12.73 -32.02 18.34
C GLU A 257 -13.61 -32.17 19.57
N HIS A 258 -14.51 -31.21 19.77
CA HIS A 258 -15.48 -31.29 20.84
C HIS A 258 -16.67 -32.12 20.37
N ASP A 259 -17.10 -33.08 21.20
CA ASP A 259 -18.22 -33.98 20.94
C ASP A 259 -19.61 -33.33 21.14
N GLY A 260 -19.63 -32.09 21.65
CA GLY A 260 -20.86 -31.37 21.99
C GLY A 260 -21.02 -31.06 23.47
N SER A 261 -20.20 -31.63 24.35
CA SER A 261 -20.23 -31.32 25.78
C SER A 261 -19.83 -29.86 26.06
N GLY A 262 -20.64 -29.16 26.87
CA GLY A 262 -20.41 -27.77 27.27
C GLY A 262 -20.84 -26.71 26.25
N PHE A 263 -20.27 -26.72 25.03
CA PHE A 263 -20.48 -25.64 24.04
C PHE A 263 -20.89 -26.11 22.63
N GLY A 264 -21.26 -27.38 22.43
CA GLY A 264 -21.60 -27.90 21.10
C GLY A 264 -20.37 -28.27 20.26
N PRO A 265 -20.55 -29.11 19.22
CA PRO A 265 -19.45 -29.69 18.46
C PRO A 265 -18.69 -28.61 17.69
N ARG A 266 -17.36 -28.63 17.77
CA ARG A 266 -16.49 -27.65 17.09
C ARG A 266 -15.11 -28.23 16.81
N ARG A 267 -14.45 -27.65 15.80
CA ARG A 267 -13.02 -27.80 15.55
C ARG A 267 -12.24 -26.74 16.33
N VAL A 268 -11.30 -27.18 17.17
CA VAL A 268 -10.33 -26.30 17.82
C VAL A 268 -8.93 -26.69 17.38
N PHE A 269 -8.11 -25.71 17.09
CA PHE A 269 -6.68 -25.90 16.93
C PHE A 269 -5.95 -25.04 17.94
N THR A 270 -4.96 -25.62 18.61
CA THR A 270 -4.17 -24.93 19.62
C THR A 270 -2.72 -25.12 19.30
N GLN A 271 -1.94 -24.05 19.45
CA GLN A 271 -0.49 -24.11 19.38
C GLN A 271 0.15 -23.20 20.40
N THR A 272 1.26 -23.65 20.97
CA THR A 272 2.02 -22.92 22.00
C THR A 272 3.22 -22.18 21.39
N ILE A 273 3.42 -22.29 20.08
CA ILE A 273 4.33 -21.45 19.29
C ILE A 273 3.52 -20.34 18.61
N GLY A 274 4.11 -19.15 18.40
CA GLY A 274 3.39 -18.02 17.80
C GLY A 274 3.69 -16.61 18.30
N ALA A 275 4.88 -16.33 18.84
CA ALA A 275 5.31 -14.93 19.00
C ALA A 275 5.51 -14.30 17.62
N ALA A 276 5.51 -12.96 17.56
CA ALA A 276 5.79 -12.25 16.32
C ALA A 276 7.14 -12.67 15.69
N THR A 277 8.16 -12.95 16.51
CA THR A 277 9.47 -13.43 16.03
C THR A 277 9.42 -14.84 15.43
N ASP A 278 8.50 -15.71 15.87
CA ASP A 278 8.33 -17.05 15.28
C ASP A 278 7.74 -16.99 13.87
N PHE A 279 6.95 -15.94 13.59
CA PHE A 279 6.34 -15.74 12.27
C PHE A 279 7.37 -15.41 11.19
N VAL A 280 8.64 -15.18 11.54
CA VAL A 280 9.73 -15.12 10.55
C VAL A 280 9.88 -16.48 9.84
N ALA A 281 9.69 -17.60 10.55
CA ALA A 281 9.79 -18.93 9.96
C ALA A 281 8.60 -19.24 9.05
N VAL A 282 8.90 -19.72 7.83
CA VAL A 282 7.88 -20.07 6.82
C VAL A 282 7.00 -21.21 7.29
N GLY A 283 7.58 -22.28 7.88
CA GLY A 283 6.81 -23.42 8.36
C GLY A 283 5.87 -23.06 9.50
N THR A 284 6.29 -22.16 10.40
CA THR A 284 5.40 -21.64 11.45
C THR A 284 4.21 -20.92 10.83
N ARG A 285 4.39 -19.97 9.91
CA ARG A 285 3.25 -19.33 9.22
C ARG A 285 2.34 -20.33 8.50
N ARG A 286 2.92 -21.33 7.83
CA ARG A 286 2.17 -22.36 7.11
C ARG A 286 1.33 -23.24 8.04
N LEU A 287 1.85 -23.61 9.21
CA LEU A 287 1.09 -24.32 10.24
C LEU A 287 -0.18 -23.55 10.61
N PHE A 288 -0.08 -22.23 10.79
CA PHE A 288 -1.22 -21.38 11.14
C PHE A 288 -2.25 -21.30 10.00
N VAL A 289 -1.79 -21.04 8.77
CA VAL A 289 -2.71 -20.92 7.64
C VAL A 289 -3.41 -22.24 7.35
N ASN A 290 -2.69 -23.37 7.37
CA ASN A 290 -3.30 -24.69 7.24
C ASN A 290 -4.33 -24.96 8.36
N ALA A 291 -4.01 -24.57 9.61
CA ALA A 291 -4.94 -24.71 10.73
C ALA A 291 -6.21 -23.87 10.56
N VAL A 292 -6.11 -22.65 10.01
CA VAL A 292 -7.28 -21.82 9.68
C VAL A 292 -8.17 -22.53 8.68
N TYR A 293 -7.61 -23.04 7.56
CA TYR A 293 -8.36 -23.80 6.56
C TYR A 293 -9.08 -25.01 7.18
N TRP A 294 -8.36 -25.81 7.97
CA TRP A 294 -8.93 -26.97 8.67
C TRP A 294 -10.05 -26.56 9.63
N ALA A 295 -9.85 -25.50 10.41
CA ALA A 295 -10.82 -25.04 11.39
C ALA A 295 -12.16 -24.62 10.75
N VAL A 296 -12.12 -23.99 9.57
CA VAL A 296 -13.33 -23.52 8.84
C VAL A 296 -13.89 -24.53 7.83
N GLY A 297 -13.39 -25.77 7.83
CA GLY A 297 -13.90 -26.85 6.97
C GLY A 297 -13.45 -26.77 5.51
N LEU A 298 -12.29 -26.17 5.24
CA LEU A 298 -11.67 -26.07 3.92
C LEU A 298 -10.48 -27.03 3.77
N ASP A 299 -10.53 -28.19 4.42
CA ASP A 299 -9.43 -29.17 4.48
C ASP A 299 -8.95 -29.63 3.08
N GLY A 300 -9.90 -29.75 2.15
CA GLY A 300 -9.66 -30.15 0.76
C GLY A 300 -8.95 -29.09 -0.08
N GLU A 301 -8.98 -27.83 0.34
CA GLU A 301 -8.37 -26.70 -0.38
C GLU A 301 -6.92 -26.45 0.04
N ILE A 302 -6.40 -27.18 1.04
CA ILE A 302 -4.99 -27.11 1.44
C ILE A 302 -4.13 -27.90 0.44
N PRO A 303 -3.25 -27.26 -0.36
CA PRO A 303 -2.42 -27.97 -1.33
C PRO A 303 -1.47 -28.98 -0.67
N GLU A 304 -1.11 -30.05 -1.36
CA GLU A 304 -0.13 -31.03 -0.85
C GLU A 304 1.23 -30.39 -0.56
N SER A 305 1.63 -29.41 -1.36
CA SER A 305 2.83 -28.60 -1.16
C SER A 305 2.72 -27.58 -0.01
N GLY A 306 1.55 -27.44 0.61
CA GLY A 306 1.24 -26.43 1.60
C GLY A 306 0.71 -25.11 1.02
N THR A 307 0.15 -24.27 1.88
CA THR A 307 -0.42 -22.96 1.51
C THR A 307 0.66 -21.89 1.27
N ASP A 308 0.36 -20.92 0.40
CA ASP A 308 1.15 -19.67 0.26
C ASP A 308 1.11 -18.87 1.56
N VAL A 309 2.27 -18.62 2.15
CA VAL A 309 2.42 -17.89 3.41
C VAL A 309 3.45 -16.77 3.32
N GLU A 310 3.74 -16.31 2.10
CA GLU A 310 4.66 -15.22 1.89
C GLU A 310 4.24 -13.96 2.63
N ILE A 311 5.22 -13.26 3.20
CA ILE A 311 4.96 -12.00 3.91
C ILE A 311 4.27 -11.02 2.96
N VAL A 312 3.24 -10.36 3.46
CA VAL A 312 2.55 -9.27 2.78
C VAL A 312 3.03 -7.95 3.35
N GLY A 313 3.62 -7.10 2.51
CA GLY A 313 4.24 -5.85 2.93
C GLY A 313 5.57 -6.08 3.63
N SER A 314 5.94 -5.19 4.54
CA SER A 314 7.16 -5.37 5.35
C SER A 314 6.85 -5.94 6.74
N TYR A 315 7.63 -6.93 7.17
CA TYR A 315 7.50 -7.56 8.48
C TYR A 315 8.85 -7.66 9.17
N ARG A 316 9.01 -6.89 10.24
CA ARG A 316 10.20 -6.88 11.10
C ARG A 316 9.71 -6.90 12.55
N PRO A 317 9.41 -8.07 13.11
CA PRO A 317 8.86 -8.14 14.46
C PRO A 317 9.87 -7.66 15.50
N THR A 318 9.40 -7.03 16.58
CA THR A 318 10.26 -6.77 17.74
C THR A 318 10.51 -8.03 18.55
N GLU A 319 11.65 -8.08 19.25
CA GLU A 319 11.99 -9.18 20.15
C GLU A 319 10.96 -9.30 21.28
N PHE A 320 10.61 -10.54 21.63
CA PHE A 320 9.70 -10.80 22.74
C PHE A 320 10.34 -10.41 24.09
N GLY A 321 9.48 -10.13 25.05
CA GLY A 321 9.80 -9.73 26.41
C GLY A 321 9.00 -8.52 26.89
N PHE A 322 8.88 -8.40 28.21
CA PHE A 322 8.15 -7.31 28.85
C PHE A 322 8.79 -5.95 28.56
N GLY A 323 7.94 -4.95 28.31
CA GLY A 323 8.38 -3.56 28.10
C GLY A 323 9.14 -3.30 26.80
N LYS A 324 9.25 -4.30 25.91
CA LYS A 324 9.95 -4.19 24.61
C LYS A 324 9.03 -3.83 23.43
N ALA A 325 7.73 -3.70 23.68
CA ALA A 325 6.74 -3.32 22.68
C ALA A 325 7.07 -1.97 22.02
N ARG A 326 6.71 -1.82 20.74
CA ARG A 326 6.70 -0.50 20.09
C ARG A 326 5.67 0.40 20.78
N ARG A 327 6.10 1.57 21.22
CA ARG A 327 5.22 2.56 21.84
C ARG A 327 4.59 3.44 20.78
N GLY A 328 3.39 3.95 21.07
CA GLY A 328 2.75 4.96 20.23
C GLY A 328 1.91 4.41 19.06
N VAL A 329 1.96 3.09 18.81
CA VAL A 329 1.34 2.43 17.66
C VAL A 329 -0.19 2.47 17.75
N ARG A 330 -0.84 2.80 16.64
CA ARG A 330 -2.30 2.74 16.46
C ARG A 330 -2.69 1.53 15.61
N PRO A 331 -3.94 1.04 15.72
CA PRO A 331 -4.44 -0.01 14.83
C PRO A 331 -4.26 0.31 13.34
N SER A 332 -4.45 1.56 12.95
CA SER A 332 -4.30 2.01 11.56
C SER A 332 -2.86 1.92 11.02
N ASP A 333 -1.84 1.91 11.89
CA ASP A 333 -0.44 1.71 11.47
C ASP A 333 -0.20 0.29 10.94
N HIS A 334 -1.10 -0.65 11.26
CA HIS A 334 -1.08 -2.01 10.76
C HIS A 334 -1.88 -2.21 9.46
N ALA A 335 -2.45 -1.15 8.84
CA ALA A 335 -3.16 -1.26 7.57
C ALA A 335 -2.30 -1.86 6.43
N PHE A 336 -2.93 -2.22 5.30
CA PHE A 336 -2.17 -2.65 4.12
C PHE A 336 -1.26 -1.52 3.62
N ASP A 337 -0.03 -1.88 3.20
CA ASP A 337 0.89 -0.96 2.55
C ASP A 337 0.41 -0.57 1.13
N ALA A 338 -0.46 -1.39 0.52
CA ALA A 338 -1.18 -1.09 -0.71
C ALA A 338 -2.62 -1.59 -0.56
N VAL A 339 -3.58 -0.65 -0.59
CA VAL A 339 -5.00 -0.96 -0.47
C VAL A 339 -5.42 -2.03 -1.49
N VAL A 340 -6.07 -3.08 -0.99
CA VAL A 340 -6.78 -4.08 -1.80
C VAL A 340 -7.81 -3.32 -2.63
N PRO A 341 -7.82 -3.45 -3.98
CA PRO A 341 -8.78 -2.71 -4.78
C PRO A 341 -10.20 -3.03 -4.31
N PRO A 342 -11.06 -2.02 -4.09
CA PRO A 342 -12.43 -2.26 -3.68
C PRO A 342 -13.15 -3.13 -4.72
N ARG A 343 -13.95 -4.08 -4.22
CA ARG A 343 -14.76 -5.00 -5.02
C ARG A 343 -15.67 -4.19 -5.96
N GLY A 344 -15.46 -4.27 -7.28
CA GLY A 344 -16.47 -3.90 -8.30
C GLY A 344 -16.20 -2.73 -9.27
N GLY A 345 -15.00 -2.16 -9.34
CA GLY A 345 -14.65 -1.12 -10.35
C GLY A 345 -13.98 -1.67 -11.61
N ARG A 346 -13.95 -0.88 -12.72
CA ARG A 346 -13.00 -1.13 -13.82
C ARG A 346 -11.58 -1.19 -13.22
N GLY A 347 -10.79 -2.20 -13.61
CA GLY A 347 -9.38 -2.30 -13.20
C GLY A 347 -8.59 -1.02 -13.52
N LEU A 348 -7.51 -0.73 -12.78
CA LEU A 348 -6.69 0.47 -13.01
C LEU A 348 -6.21 0.61 -14.46
N CYS A 349 -6.06 -0.52 -15.15
CA CYS A 349 -5.65 -0.60 -16.56
C CYS A 349 -6.67 -1.37 -17.42
N ALA A 350 -7.97 -1.13 -17.20
CA ALA A 350 -9.00 -1.68 -18.08
C ALA A 350 -8.82 -1.18 -19.53
N PRO A 351 -9.30 -1.93 -20.55
CA PRO A 351 -9.17 -1.49 -21.94
C PRO A 351 -9.76 -0.08 -22.17
N GLY A 352 -8.96 0.80 -22.76
CA GLY A 352 -9.33 2.19 -23.05
C GLY A 352 -9.30 3.13 -21.84
N SER A 353 -8.82 2.68 -20.67
CA SER A 353 -8.74 3.52 -19.47
C SER A 353 -7.86 4.76 -19.68
N ARG A 354 -8.32 5.88 -19.13
CA ARG A 354 -7.69 7.20 -19.18
C ARG A 354 -7.05 7.50 -17.83
N ILE A 355 -5.72 7.42 -17.79
CA ILE A 355 -4.92 7.57 -16.57
C ILE A 355 -4.32 8.98 -16.58
N THR A 356 -4.63 9.78 -15.56
CA THR A 356 -4.07 11.11 -15.39
C THR A 356 -3.17 11.17 -14.17
N VAL A 357 -1.90 11.51 -14.37
CA VAL A 357 -0.91 11.72 -13.29
C VAL A 357 -0.83 13.20 -12.98
N VAL A 358 -0.99 13.56 -11.71
CA VAL A 358 -0.93 14.94 -11.21
C VAL A 358 -0.09 15.00 -9.93
N GLY A 359 0.48 16.16 -9.65
CA GLY A 359 1.32 16.34 -8.48
C GLY A 359 2.39 17.39 -8.69
N ASN A 360 3.36 17.36 -7.79
CA ASN A 360 4.49 18.27 -7.77
C ASN A 360 5.60 17.85 -8.75
N THR A 361 6.81 18.37 -8.52
CA THR A 361 7.99 18.14 -9.34
C THR A 361 8.34 16.66 -9.52
N PHE A 362 7.98 15.77 -8.57
CA PHE A 362 8.17 14.33 -8.73
C PHE A 362 7.39 13.78 -9.95
N ALA A 363 6.11 14.12 -10.06
CA ALA A 363 5.29 13.72 -11.20
C ALA A 363 5.78 14.34 -12.52
N GLU A 364 6.29 15.58 -12.48
CA GLU A 364 6.91 16.22 -13.65
C GLU A 364 8.16 15.46 -14.13
N ARG A 365 9.01 14.96 -13.21
CA ARG A 365 10.18 14.15 -13.55
C ARG A 365 9.78 12.79 -14.15
N LEU A 366 8.76 12.13 -13.58
CA LEU A 366 8.22 10.89 -14.16
C LEU A 366 7.77 11.10 -15.60
N ALA A 367 7.04 12.18 -15.87
CA ALA A 367 6.55 12.52 -17.20
C ALA A 367 7.69 12.77 -18.21
N GLN A 368 8.69 13.56 -17.81
CA GLN A 368 9.87 13.85 -18.64
C GLN A 368 10.68 12.60 -18.99
N SER A 369 10.75 11.64 -18.07
CA SER A 369 11.50 10.40 -18.27
C SER A 369 10.81 9.38 -19.21
N GLY A 370 9.49 9.49 -19.39
CA GLY A 370 8.64 8.48 -20.05
C GLY A 370 8.58 7.12 -19.33
N ALA A 371 9.18 6.99 -18.14
CA ALA A 371 9.38 5.70 -17.48
C ALA A 371 8.07 5.05 -17.04
N PHE A 372 7.18 5.81 -16.40
CA PHE A 372 5.89 5.31 -15.90
C PHE A 372 5.04 4.74 -17.04
N ASP A 373 4.87 5.51 -18.11
CA ASP A 373 4.10 5.13 -19.30
C ASP A 373 4.68 3.88 -19.96
N ALA A 374 6.01 3.80 -20.08
CA ALA A 374 6.67 2.63 -20.64
C ALA A 374 6.37 1.35 -19.84
N VAL A 375 6.40 1.42 -18.51
CA VAL A 375 6.04 0.29 -17.65
C VAL A 375 4.57 -0.08 -17.83
N VAL A 376 3.66 0.90 -17.80
CA VAL A 376 2.22 0.66 -17.91
C VAL A 376 1.88 0.01 -19.27
N HIS A 377 2.37 0.57 -20.37
CA HIS A 377 2.11 0.03 -21.71
C HIS A 377 2.74 -1.34 -21.92
N ALA A 378 3.92 -1.60 -21.36
CA ALA A 378 4.58 -2.90 -21.48
C ALA A 378 3.90 -4.01 -20.67
N THR A 379 3.39 -3.68 -19.49
CA THR A 379 2.69 -4.63 -18.61
C THR A 379 1.24 -4.85 -19.03
N HIS A 380 0.68 -3.96 -19.87
CA HIS A 380 -0.71 -4.01 -20.33
C HIS A 380 -0.83 -3.91 -21.87
N PRO A 381 -0.20 -4.83 -22.62
CA PRO A 381 -0.25 -4.81 -24.09
C PRO A 381 -1.68 -4.86 -24.61
N GLY A 382 -1.94 -4.14 -25.70
CA GLY A 382 -3.23 -4.16 -26.41
C GLY A 382 -4.41 -3.53 -25.66
N ARG A 383 -4.20 -2.95 -24.46
CA ARG A 383 -5.25 -2.29 -23.69
C ARG A 383 -5.62 -0.90 -24.22
N LYS A 384 -4.85 -0.33 -25.15
CA LYS A 384 -5.08 1.01 -25.74
C LYS A 384 -5.33 2.08 -24.67
N LEU A 385 -4.48 2.08 -23.64
CA LEU A 385 -4.55 3.03 -22.54
C LEU A 385 -4.19 4.43 -23.03
N VAL A 386 -4.80 5.45 -22.43
CA VAL A 386 -4.47 6.86 -22.68
C VAL A 386 -3.89 7.42 -21.39
N ILE A 387 -2.61 7.77 -21.40
CA ILE A 387 -1.90 8.29 -20.22
C ILE A 387 -1.58 9.76 -20.45
N ARG A 388 -1.89 10.61 -19.46
CA ARG A 388 -1.59 12.04 -19.51
C ARG A 388 -0.98 12.50 -18.19
N HIS A 389 0.08 13.28 -18.28
CA HIS A 389 0.72 13.90 -17.13
C HIS A 389 0.38 15.37 -17.11
N ALA A 390 -0.36 15.81 -16.09
CA ALA A 390 -0.71 17.20 -15.82
C ALA A 390 -0.07 17.74 -14.52
N PRO A 391 1.24 17.49 -14.24
CA PRO A 391 1.90 17.99 -13.04
C PRO A 391 2.28 19.47 -13.17
N TRP A 392 2.45 20.13 -12.03
CA TRP A 392 3.03 21.47 -11.98
C TRP A 392 4.04 21.52 -10.83
N SER A 393 5.24 22.01 -11.11
CA SER A 393 6.34 22.04 -10.14
C SER A 393 5.90 22.77 -8.86
N ALA A 394 6.26 22.21 -7.71
CA ALA A 394 5.92 22.71 -6.37
C ALA A 394 4.41 22.75 -6.01
N ASP A 395 3.54 22.07 -6.75
CA ASP A 395 2.13 21.94 -6.34
C ASP A 395 1.97 21.25 -4.97
N GLU A 396 1.07 21.78 -4.14
CA GLU A 396 0.65 21.18 -2.88
C GLU A 396 -0.83 20.72 -2.93
N VAL A 397 -1.27 19.93 -1.96
CA VAL A 397 -2.68 19.49 -1.84
C VAL A 397 -3.65 20.66 -1.68
N GLY A 398 -3.24 21.72 -0.98
CA GLY A 398 -4.05 22.91 -0.69
C GLY A 398 -3.71 24.15 -1.50
N LEU A 399 -2.46 24.27 -1.99
CA LEU A 399 -1.97 25.46 -2.68
C LEU A 399 -1.40 25.09 -4.06
N ARG A 400 -2.08 25.54 -5.11
CA ARG A 400 -1.70 25.32 -6.52
C ARG A 400 -1.81 26.62 -7.29
N PRO A 401 -0.80 27.52 -7.20
CA PRO A 401 -0.85 28.82 -7.86
C PRO A 401 -0.87 28.63 -9.37
N ARG A 402 -1.72 29.39 -10.06
CA ARG A 402 -1.86 29.39 -11.52
C ARG A 402 -1.99 30.81 -12.01
N GLU A 403 -1.54 31.05 -13.23
CA GLU A 403 -1.80 32.30 -13.92
C GLU A 403 -3.31 32.49 -14.12
N HIS A 404 -3.73 33.74 -14.32
CA HIS A 404 -5.13 34.10 -14.44
C HIS A 404 -5.85 33.23 -15.50
N SER A 405 -7.01 32.67 -15.14
CA SER A 405 -7.87 31.84 -16.00
C SER A 405 -7.27 30.51 -16.50
N VAL A 406 -6.04 30.16 -16.14
CA VAL A 406 -5.50 28.83 -16.48
C VAL A 406 -6.33 27.75 -15.78
N PRO A 407 -6.80 26.71 -16.49
CA PRO A 407 -7.58 25.63 -15.88
C PRO A 407 -6.84 24.97 -14.72
N LYS A 408 -7.56 24.71 -13.63
CA LYS A 408 -7.01 24.10 -12.42
C LYS A 408 -6.89 22.58 -12.59
N MET A 409 -6.22 21.93 -11.64
CA MET A 409 -6.05 20.47 -11.62
C MET A 409 -7.38 19.71 -11.83
N LEU A 410 -8.43 20.04 -11.08
CA LEU A 410 -9.72 19.36 -11.19
C LEU A 410 -10.39 19.58 -12.56
N ASP A 411 -10.21 20.77 -13.15
CA ASP A 411 -10.71 21.07 -14.50
C ASP A 411 -10.01 20.19 -15.54
N TRP A 412 -8.71 19.94 -15.37
CA TRP A 412 -7.94 19.04 -16.23
C TRP A 412 -8.36 17.58 -16.08
N LEU A 413 -8.56 17.10 -14.84
CA LEU A 413 -9.07 15.75 -14.61
C LEU A 413 -10.43 15.54 -15.31
N ALA A 414 -11.31 16.55 -15.27
CA ALA A 414 -12.60 16.53 -15.96
C ALA A 414 -12.43 16.57 -17.48
N ARG A 415 -11.64 17.50 -18.02
CA ARG A 415 -11.40 17.67 -19.47
C ARG A 415 -10.77 16.44 -20.12
N LEU A 416 -10.02 15.66 -19.35
CA LEU A 416 -9.36 14.45 -19.83
C LEU A 416 -10.23 13.20 -19.68
N ASP A 417 -11.44 13.30 -19.15
CA ASP A 417 -12.32 12.18 -18.81
C ASP A 417 -11.60 11.12 -17.97
N THR A 418 -10.95 11.54 -16.89
CA THR A 418 -10.05 10.69 -16.11
C THR A 418 -10.79 9.50 -15.48
N ASP A 419 -10.36 8.27 -15.78
CA ASP A 419 -10.81 7.05 -15.11
C ASP A 419 -9.97 6.72 -13.87
N VAL A 420 -8.67 7.03 -13.92
CA VAL A 420 -7.71 6.79 -12.84
C VAL A 420 -6.85 8.02 -12.63
N ALA A 421 -6.88 8.58 -11.42
CA ALA A 421 -6.07 9.72 -11.01
C ALA A 421 -4.92 9.24 -10.12
N VAL A 422 -3.67 9.43 -10.57
CA VAL A 422 -2.47 9.15 -9.78
C VAL A 422 -1.98 10.48 -9.17
N LEU A 423 -1.99 10.57 -7.84
CA LEU A 423 -1.73 11.79 -7.09
C LEU A 423 -0.37 11.70 -6.36
N CYS A 424 0.58 12.54 -6.76
CA CYS A 424 1.93 12.58 -6.19
C CYS A 424 2.14 13.88 -5.38
N PHE A 425 1.96 13.82 -4.06
CA PHE A 425 2.02 14.97 -3.13
C PHE A 425 2.78 14.60 -1.83
N GLY A 426 2.97 15.56 -0.93
CA GLY A 426 3.57 15.37 0.39
C GLY A 426 4.96 15.98 0.52
N MET A 427 5.78 15.95 -0.54
CA MET A 427 7.14 16.51 -0.51
C MET A 427 7.16 18.04 -0.43
N SER A 428 6.22 18.74 -1.06
CA SER A 428 6.21 20.23 -1.02
C SER A 428 5.68 20.72 0.32
N GLU A 429 4.65 20.03 0.82
CA GLU A 429 3.98 20.32 2.07
C GLU A 429 4.86 20.06 3.29
N SER A 430 5.72 19.03 3.24
CA SER A 430 6.60 18.66 4.38
C SER A 430 7.57 19.77 4.80
N PHE A 431 7.84 20.74 3.94
CA PHE A 431 8.70 21.89 4.26
C PHE A 431 8.01 22.98 5.08
N SER A 432 6.67 23.03 5.12
CA SER A 432 5.96 24.18 5.70
C SER A 432 4.68 23.86 6.47
N GLN A 433 4.13 22.66 6.33
CA GLN A 433 2.90 22.24 6.97
C GLN A 433 3.15 21.24 8.09
N SER A 434 2.21 21.14 9.03
CA SER A 434 2.13 20.01 9.96
C SER A 434 1.44 18.79 9.32
N PRO A 435 1.68 17.56 9.83
CA PRO A 435 0.98 16.36 9.34
C PRO A 435 -0.55 16.47 9.42
N ASP A 436 -1.11 17.16 10.42
CA ASP A 436 -2.55 17.32 10.60
C ASP A 436 -3.17 18.29 9.56
N GLU A 437 -2.48 19.38 9.25
CA GLU A 437 -2.87 20.30 8.17
C GLU A 437 -2.83 19.60 6.82
N PHE A 438 -1.76 18.86 6.56
CA PHE A 438 -1.61 18.05 5.36
C PHE A 438 -2.70 16.99 5.26
N GLU A 439 -3.01 16.28 6.35
CA GLU A 439 -4.09 15.28 6.39
C GLU A 439 -5.44 15.90 6.00
N THR A 440 -5.75 17.06 6.57
CA THR A 440 -6.99 17.80 6.27
C THR A 440 -7.04 18.19 4.78
N GLY A 441 -5.94 18.74 4.25
CA GLY A 441 -5.82 19.13 2.85
C GLY A 441 -5.92 17.95 1.89
N LEU A 442 -5.25 16.84 2.21
CA LEU A 442 -5.24 15.62 1.41
C LEU A 442 -6.61 14.94 1.38
N ARG A 443 -7.29 14.83 2.52
CA ARG A 443 -8.66 14.29 2.58
C ARG A 443 -9.61 15.10 1.70
N ARG A 444 -9.52 16.44 1.78
CA ARG A 444 -10.31 17.33 0.93
C ARG A 444 -9.98 17.12 -0.54
N LEU A 445 -8.70 17.03 -0.91
CA LEU A 445 -8.29 16.79 -2.29
C LEU A 445 -8.86 15.48 -2.82
N VAL A 446 -8.74 14.39 -2.06
CA VAL A 446 -9.30 13.08 -2.41
C VAL A 446 -10.82 13.16 -2.60
N ASP A 447 -11.51 13.82 -1.69
CA ASP A 447 -12.97 14.00 -1.77
C ASP A 447 -13.41 14.89 -2.95
N ASP A 448 -12.59 15.85 -3.36
CA ASP A 448 -12.82 16.70 -4.53
C ASP A 448 -12.56 15.93 -5.83
N VAL A 449 -11.48 15.15 -5.91
CA VAL A 449 -11.16 14.27 -7.05
C VAL A 449 -12.25 13.22 -7.26
N ALA A 450 -12.77 12.64 -6.18
CA ALA A 450 -13.86 11.67 -6.23
C ALA A 450 -15.21 12.24 -6.73
N ARG A 451 -15.31 13.56 -6.94
CA ARG A 451 -16.50 14.23 -7.53
C ARG A 451 -16.27 14.71 -8.96
N VAL A 452 -15.08 14.47 -9.52
CA VAL A 452 -14.77 14.88 -10.89
C VAL A 452 -15.50 13.95 -11.87
N GLY A 453 -16.14 14.55 -12.87
CA GLY A 453 -16.82 13.82 -13.95
C GLY A 453 -18.13 13.17 -13.51
N ALA A 454 -18.82 12.55 -14.48
CA ALA A 454 -20.05 11.79 -14.21
C ALA A 454 -19.77 10.44 -13.52
N VAL A 455 -18.60 9.86 -13.81
CA VAL A 455 -18.11 8.64 -13.17
C VAL A 455 -16.86 9.02 -12.38
N PRO A 456 -16.85 8.88 -11.04
CA PRO A 456 -15.70 9.19 -10.23
C PRO A 456 -14.44 8.41 -10.65
N PRO A 457 -13.27 9.06 -10.74
CA PRO A 457 -12.02 8.37 -11.00
C PRO A 457 -11.64 7.48 -9.82
N ARG A 458 -10.97 6.36 -10.09
CA ARG A 458 -10.16 5.65 -9.08
C ARG A 458 -8.96 6.50 -8.71
N ILE A 459 -8.53 6.44 -7.46
CA ILE A 459 -7.45 7.30 -6.95
C ILE A 459 -6.30 6.43 -6.48
N VAL A 460 -5.10 6.73 -6.96
CA VAL A 460 -3.85 6.15 -6.48
C VAL A 460 -3.04 7.26 -5.82
N LEU A 461 -2.80 7.15 -4.51
CA LEU A 461 -1.88 8.03 -3.80
C LEU A 461 -0.46 7.48 -3.89
N VAL A 462 0.50 8.32 -4.28
CA VAL A 462 1.93 7.97 -4.33
C VAL A 462 2.66 8.81 -3.29
N SER A 463 3.32 8.16 -2.33
CA SER A 463 4.05 8.82 -1.25
C SER A 463 5.21 9.68 -1.77
N PRO A 464 5.69 10.67 -0.99
CA PRO A 464 7.00 11.24 -1.24
C PRO A 464 8.10 10.18 -1.08
N ILE A 465 9.25 10.43 -1.72
CA ILE A 465 10.48 9.66 -1.53
C ILE A 465 11.25 10.20 -0.32
N ALA A 466 12.11 9.37 0.28
CA ALA A 466 13.11 9.84 1.24
C ALA A 466 14.19 10.67 0.53
N HIS A 467 14.89 11.53 1.29
CA HIS A 467 16.03 12.27 0.77
C HIS A 467 17.18 11.32 0.45
N GLU A 468 17.85 11.58 -0.68
CA GLU A 468 19.10 10.90 -0.99
C GLU A 468 20.30 11.69 -0.46
N GLY A 469 20.98 11.13 0.53
CA GLY A 469 22.16 11.73 1.14
C GLY A 469 22.34 11.29 2.58
N GLN A 470 23.20 11.99 3.32
CA GLN A 470 23.39 11.83 4.77
C GLN A 470 23.61 13.21 5.39
N GLY A 471 23.20 13.37 6.65
CA GLY A 471 23.39 14.61 7.41
C GLY A 471 22.18 14.95 8.27
N ALA A 472 22.43 15.61 9.40
CA ALA A 472 21.42 15.85 10.43
C ALA A 472 20.14 16.55 9.91
N ALA A 473 20.25 17.47 8.94
CA ALA A 473 19.09 18.15 8.35
C ALA A 473 18.28 17.23 7.43
N ILE A 474 18.96 16.33 6.70
CA ILE A 474 18.32 15.31 5.85
C ILE A 474 17.58 14.31 6.75
N GLU A 475 18.29 13.75 7.73
CA GLU A 475 17.72 12.78 8.68
C GLU A 475 16.53 13.36 9.46
N ALA A 476 16.63 14.63 9.88
CA ALA A 476 15.52 15.30 10.56
C ALA A 476 14.30 15.50 9.63
N HIS A 477 14.51 15.82 8.35
CA HIS A 477 13.38 16.02 7.43
C HIS A 477 12.81 14.68 6.94
N ASP A 478 13.60 13.62 6.86
CA ASP A 478 13.09 12.27 6.58
C ASP A 478 12.14 11.76 7.67
N VAL A 479 12.36 12.13 8.93
CA VAL A 479 11.38 11.89 10.01
C VAL A 479 10.04 12.58 9.71
N VAL A 480 10.07 13.83 9.25
CA VAL A 480 8.85 14.56 8.85
C VAL A 480 8.19 13.89 7.64
N LEU A 481 8.97 13.51 6.63
CA LEU A 481 8.44 12.82 5.45
C LEU A 481 7.81 11.46 5.80
N ASP A 482 8.33 10.74 6.78
CA ASP A 482 7.73 9.49 7.27
C ASP A 482 6.36 9.74 7.96
N GLU A 483 6.20 10.86 8.66
CA GLU A 483 4.90 11.29 9.20
C GLU A 483 3.91 11.61 8.08
N PHE A 484 4.34 12.32 7.03
CA PHE A 484 3.50 12.65 5.87
C PHE A 484 3.12 11.40 5.06
N ARG A 485 4.08 10.50 4.81
CA ARG A 485 3.85 9.16 4.24
C ARG A 485 2.81 8.40 5.06
N SER A 486 2.91 8.44 6.39
CA SER A 486 1.96 7.78 7.29
C SER A 486 0.56 8.41 7.23
N VAL A 487 0.46 9.74 7.10
CA VAL A 487 -0.81 10.44 6.81
C VAL A 487 -1.42 9.92 5.50
N MET A 488 -0.64 9.87 4.41
CA MET A 488 -1.13 9.40 3.11
C MET A 488 -1.64 7.97 3.19
N ARG A 489 -0.90 7.07 3.87
CA ARG A 489 -1.32 5.68 4.10
C ARG A 489 -2.66 5.61 4.84
N ARG A 490 -2.81 6.39 5.91
CA ARG A 490 -4.08 6.46 6.68
C ARG A 490 -5.23 6.94 5.81
N VAL A 491 -5.06 8.05 5.10
CA VAL A 491 -6.10 8.60 4.22
C VAL A 491 -6.49 7.61 3.13
N ALA A 492 -5.51 6.92 2.52
CA ALA A 492 -5.77 5.90 1.53
C ALA A 492 -6.58 4.73 2.08
N SER A 493 -6.19 4.23 3.26
CA SER A 493 -6.89 3.16 3.98
C SER A 493 -8.34 3.55 4.30
N ASP A 494 -8.54 4.72 4.91
CA ASP A 494 -9.87 5.22 5.30
C ASP A 494 -10.81 5.41 4.11
N ARG A 495 -10.25 5.86 2.98
CA ARG A 495 -11.01 6.09 1.74
C ARG A 495 -11.07 4.86 0.84
N ARG A 496 -10.39 3.77 1.21
CA ARG A 496 -10.28 2.52 0.44
C ARG A 496 -9.81 2.76 -1.00
N ILE A 497 -8.81 3.62 -1.16
CA ILE A 497 -8.16 3.97 -2.43
C ILE A 497 -6.73 3.46 -2.45
N GLU A 498 -6.14 3.26 -3.63
CA GLU A 498 -4.79 2.71 -3.74
C GLU A 498 -3.71 3.63 -3.12
N PHE A 499 -2.70 3.02 -2.49
CA PHE A 499 -1.52 3.70 -1.97
C PHE A 499 -0.27 3.00 -2.48
N VAL A 500 0.71 3.79 -2.91
CA VAL A 500 2.04 3.35 -3.30
C VAL A 500 3.05 4.08 -2.42
N ASP A 501 3.88 3.29 -1.74
CA ASP A 501 4.86 3.75 -0.79
C ASP A 501 6.26 3.73 -1.41
N LEU A 502 6.73 4.89 -1.83
CA LEU A 502 8.07 5.09 -2.40
C LEU A 502 9.08 5.57 -1.36
N PHE A 503 8.68 5.65 -0.09
CA PHE A 503 9.57 6.01 1.01
C PHE A 503 10.45 4.80 1.35
N VAL A 504 11.54 4.64 0.59
CA VAL A 504 12.51 3.55 0.75
C VAL A 504 13.72 4.07 1.53
N ASP A 505 13.90 3.54 2.74
CA ASP A 505 15.15 3.66 3.49
C ASP A 505 16.27 2.91 2.75
N ARG A 506 17.41 3.57 2.50
CA ARG A 506 18.49 3.16 1.59
C ARG A 506 19.03 1.75 1.86
N ASP A 507 18.90 1.23 3.07
CA ASP A 507 19.33 -0.12 3.46
C ASP A 507 18.47 -1.26 2.88
N ARG A 508 17.30 -0.94 2.28
CA ARG A 508 16.35 -1.94 1.75
C ARG A 508 16.50 -2.23 0.26
N ALA A 509 17.17 -1.37 -0.51
CA ALA A 509 17.40 -1.63 -1.92
C ALA A 509 18.61 -2.58 -2.05
N ASN A 510 18.36 -3.88 -2.21
CA ASN A 510 19.32 -4.81 -2.83
C ASN A 510 19.55 -4.49 -4.32
N VAL A 511 19.49 -3.20 -4.68
CA VAL A 511 19.87 -2.69 -5.99
C VAL A 511 21.29 -2.17 -5.81
N PRO A 512 22.31 -2.84 -6.39
CA PRO A 512 23.68 -2.35 -6.37
C PRO A 512 23.78 -1.15 -7.32
N VAL A 513 23.21 0.00 -6.97
CA VAL A 513 23.39 1.22 -7.73
C VAL A 513 24.44 2.06 -7.02
N ALA A 514 25.65 2.05 -7.53
CA ALA A 514 26.72 2.97 -7.12
C ALA A 514 26.43 4.44 -7.51
N SER A 515 25.24 4.73 -8.07
CA SER A 515 24.87 6.01 -8.69
C SER A 515 23.65 6.62 -8.00
N PRO A 516 23.63 7.95 -7.80
CA PRO A 516 22.48 8.65 -7.24
C PRO A 516 21.20 8.41 -8.05
N LEU A 517 20.06 8.28 -7.38
CA LEU A 517 18.71 8.22 -7.97
C LEU A 517 18.10 9.61 -8.12
N THR A 518 18.65 10.61 -7.43
CA THR A 518 18.19 11.99 -7.48
C THR A 518 19.29 12.90 -8.03
N THR A 519 18.89 14.09 -8.47
CA THR A 519 19.83 15.14 -8.90
C THR A 519 20.33 15.99 -7.75
N ASN A 520 19.55 16.11 -6.68
CA ASN A 520 19.80 17.07 -5.60
C ASN A 520 19.33 16.57 -4.22
N GLY A 521 19.14 15.26 -4.04
CA GLY A 521 18.57 14.67 -2.84
C GLY A 521 17.06 14.50 -2.87
N ILE A 522 16.33 15.22 -3.75
CA ILE A 522 14.84 15.27 -3.74
C ILE A 522 14.24 14.90 -5.10
N HIS A 523 14.80 15.45 -6.18
CA HIS A 523 14.22 15.31 -7.51
C HIS A 523 14.84 14.11 -8.24
N PRO A 524 14.04 13.10 -8.62
CA PRO A 524 14.55 11.94 -9.35
C PRO A 524 15.26 12.37 -10.64
N ASN A 525 16.41 11.76 -10.90
CA ASN A 525 17.05 11.79 -12.22
C ASN A 525 16.45 10.70 -13.12
N ALA A 526 16.96 10.51 -14.34
CA ALA A 526 16.45 9.50 -15.27
C ALA A 526 16.46 8.07 -14.68
N LEU A 527 17.53 7.71 -13.97
CA LEU A 527 17.66 6.44 -13.28
C LEU A 527 16.64 6.30 -12.14
N GLY A 528 16.52 7.32 -11.30
CA GLY A 528 15.52 7.34 -10.23
C GLY A 528 14.10 7.21 -10.75
N CYS A 529 13.74 7.92 -11.82
CA CYS A 529 12.41 7.79 -12.44
C CYS A 529 12.14 6.35 -12.89
N GLY A 530 13.15 5.68 -13.47
CA GLY A 530 13.06 4.27 -13.83
C GLY A 530 12.82 3.35 -12.63
N VAL A 531 13.61 3.52 -11.57
CA VAL A 531 13.47 2.74 -10.31
C VAL A 531 12.11 2.96 -9.67
N PHE A 532 11.66 4.21 -9.54
CA PHE A 532 10.38 4.53 -8.93
C PHE A 532 9.19 4.07 -9.79
N ALA A 533 9.28 4.13 -11.12
CA ALA A 533 8.25 3.58 -12.00
C ALA A 533 8.09 2.06 -11.84
N LEU A 534 9.19 1.32 -11.69
CA LEU A 534 9.16 -0.12 -11.39
C LEU A 534 8.57 -0.39 -10.01
N ALA A 535 8.96 0.38 -8.99
CA ALA A 535 8.42 0.23 -7.63
C ALA A 535 6.90 0.50 -7.59
N ILE A 536 6.41 1.51 -8.32
CA ILE A 536 4.97 1.76 -8.49
C ILE A 536 4.28 0.54 -9.10
N ALA A 537 4.82 0.02 -10.21
CA ALA A 537 4.24 -1.10 -10.92
C ALA A 537 4.25 -2.41 -10.11
N GLU A 538 5.32 -2.65 -9.34
CA GLU A 538 5.43 -3.79 -8.44
C GLU A 538 4.34 -3.74 -7.36
N GLN A 539 4.19 -2.60 -6.67
CA GLN A 539 3.20 -2.44 -5.60
C GLN A 539 1.76 -2.50 -6.11
N LEU A 540 1.52 -2.08 -7.35
CA LEU A 540 0.23 -2.21 -8.02
C LEU A 540 0.01 -3.59 -8.67
N GLY A 541 0.98 -4.51 -8.58
CA GLY A 541 0.86 -5.89 -9.06
C GLY A 541 0.88 -6.02 -10.59
N TRP A 542 1.55 -5.10 -11.28
CA TRP A 542 1.62 -5.07 -12.75
C TRP A 542 2.79 -5.87 -13.32
N LEU A 543 3.81 -6.15 -12.52
CA LEU A 543 4.99 -6.91 -12.95
C LEU A 543 4.75 -8.43 -12.81
N SER A 544 5.31 -9.23 -13.72
CA SER A 544 5.22 -10.70 -13.70
C SER A 544 6.56 -11.37 -13.32
N ASP A 545 6.53 -12.40 -12.48
CA ASP A 545 7.68 -13.12 -11.86
C ASP A 545 8.51 -14.04 -12.77
N THR A 546 8.46 -13.89 -14.09
CA THR A 546 9.29 -14.77 -14.92
C THR A 546 10.77 -14.36 -14.77
N ALA A 547 11.73 -15.30 -14.73
CA ALA A 547 13.18 -15.06 -14.59
C ALA A 547 14.02 -15.12 -15.90
N GLY A 548 15.02 -14.22 -16.05
CA GLY A 548 16.00 -14.16 -17.17
C GLY A 548 16.30 -12.74 -17.70
N SER A 549 17.37 -12.49 -18.46
CA SER A 549 17.67 -11.16 -19.04
C SER A 549 16.97 -10.94 -20.39
N GLY A 550 16.29 -9.80 -20.57
CA GLY A 550 15.72 -9.43 -21.87
C GLY A 550 16.84 -9.26 -22.91
N GLY A 551 16.65 -9.81 -24.11
CA GLY A 551 17.63 -9.69 -25.19
C GLY A 551 17.75 -8.26 -25.74
N PRO A 552 18.81 -7.92 -26.51
CA PRO A 552 19.04 -6.56 -27.00
C PRO A 552 17.88 -5.94 -27.79
N LYS A 553 17.14 -6.76 -28.54
CA LYS A 553 15.96 -6.31 -29.32
C LYS A 553 14.81 -5.86 -28.43
N THR A 554 14.52 -6.57 -27.34
CA THR A 554 13.42 -6.20 -26.43
C THR A 554 13.80 -4.98 -25.58
N VAL A 555 15.06 -4.84 -25.19
CA VAL A 555 15.57 -3.61 -24.55
C VAL A 555 15.47 -2.41 -25.50
N SER A 556 15.78 -2.59 -26.79
CA SER A 556 15.58 -1.53 -27.79
C SER A 556 14.10 -1.14 -27.94
N ALA A 557 13.18 -2.10 -27.86
CA ALA A 557 11.74 -1.83 -27.91
C ALA A 557 11.27 -1.07 -26.66
N ALA A 558 11.77 -1.43 -25.47
CA ALA A 558 11.53 -0.69 -24.23
C ALA A 558 12.02 0.76 -24.30
N ARG A 559 13.24 0.97 -24.81
CA ARG A 559 13.78 2.32 -25.04
C ARG A 559 12.91 3.12 -26.01
N ALA A 560 12.48 2.51 -27.11
CA ALA A 560 11.62 3.15 -28.10
C ALA A 560 10.26 3.56 -27.48
N LEU A 561 9.66 2.67 -26.68
CA LEU A 561 8.42 2.95 -25.97
C LEU A 561 8.57 4.13 -25.00
N ARG A 562 9.65 4.15 -24.20
CA ARG A 562 9.97 5.24 -23.28
C ARG A 562 10.16 6.59 -23.99
N ARG A 563 10.91 6.59 -25.10
CA ARG A 563 11.12 7.80 -25.92
C ARG A 563 9.81 8.34 -26.50
N ARG A 564 8.91 7.46 -26.98
CA ARG A 564 7.59 7.89 -27.49
C ARG A 564 6.66 8.41 -26.40
N ALA A 565 6.72 7.84 -25.21
CA ALA A 565 5.98 8.38 -24.07
C ALA A 565 6.46 9.79 -23.69
N ALA A 566 7.78 10.02 -23.64
CA ALA A 566 8.36 11.34 -23.37
C ALA A 566 7.98 12.36 -24.45
N ASP A 567 8.02 11.98 -25.74
CA ASP A 567 7.55 12.83 -26.86
C ASP A 567 6.06 13.18 -26.72
N LEU A 568 5.20 12.19 -26.41
CA LEU A 568 3.78 12.45 -26.15
C LEU A 568 3.59 13.47 -25.01
N HIS A 569 4.32 13.32 -23.91
CA HIS A 569 4.26 14.25 -22.79
C HIS A 569 4.68 15.67 -23.22
N TRP A 570 5.74 15.83 -24.02
CA TRP A 570 6.18 17.13 -24.53
C TRP A 570 5.05 17.86 -25.28
N TRP A 571 4.38 17.19 -26.22
CA TRP A 571 3.26 17.77 -26.96
C TRP A 571 2.05 18.04 -26.07
N PHE A 572 1.79 17.17 -25.09
CA PHE A 572 0.69 17.39 -24.15
C PHE A 572 0.97 18.60 -23.25
N ARG A 573 2.24 18.84 -22.88
CA ARG A 573 2.63 20.02 -22.11
C ARG A 573 2.30 21.31 -22.87
N LEU A 574 2.45 21.37 -24.19
CA LEU A 574 2.02 22.55 -24.97
C LEU A 574 0.50 22.80 -24.87
N ARG A 575 -0.28 21.73 -24.74
CA ARG A 575 -1.74 21.79 -24.55
C ARG A 575 -2.14 22.16 -23.13
N TYR A 576 -1.44 21.63 -22.14
CA TYR A 576 -1.72 21.75 -20.69
C TYR A 576 -1.16 23.04 -20.08
N ARG A 577 0.10 23.34 -20.40
CA ARG A 577 0.90 24.47 -19.90
C ARG A 577 1.61 25.16 -21.09
N PRO A 578 0.84 25.87 -21.94
CA PRO A 578 1.39 26.57 -23.08
C PRO A 578 2.36 27.68 -22.63
N THR A 579 3.34 28.00 -23.47
CA THR A 579 4.36 29.02 -23.18
C THR A 579 3.75 30.40 -22.89
N ASN A 580 2.63 30.74 -23.55
CA ASN A 580 1.96 32.04 -23.37
C ASN A 580 0.52 31.85 -22.89
N THR A 581 0.36 31.69 -21.57
CA THR A 581 -0.95 31.47 -20.94
C THR A 581 -1.88 32.69 -21.02
N GLU A 582 -1.36 33.92 -21.14
CA GLU A 582 -2.19 35.13 -21.21
C GLU A 582 -3.03 35.22 -22.50
N TYR A 583 -2.55 34.62 -23.60
CA TYR A 583 -3.27 34.52 -24.88
C TYR A 583 -4.17 33.28 -24.95
N VAL A 584 -3.75 32.16 -24.38
CA VAL A 584 -4.50 30.89 -24.45
C VAL A 584 -5.63 30.84 -23.43
N TRP A 585 -5.43 31.42 -22.25
CA TRP A 585 -6.37 31.32 -21.13
C TRP A 585 -6.67 32.68 -20.50
N GLY A 586 -5.69 33.58 -20.46
CA GLY A 586 -5.77 34.84 -19.74
C GLY A 586 -6.57 35.93 -20.45
N ARG A 587 -6.29 37.19 -20.12
CA ARG A 587 -7.15 38.31 -20.51
C ARG A 587 -7.10 38.63 -22.00
N ARG A 588 -6.08 38.16 -22.73
CA ARG A 588 -5.93 38.36 -24.18
C ARG A 588 -6.51 37.23 -25.02
N HIS A 589 -7.24 36.32 -24.37
CA HIS A 589 -7.99 35.25 -25.03
C HIS A 589 -9.11 35.80 -25.93
N GLU A 590 -9.69 36.96 -25.61
CA GLU A 590 -10.77 37.59 -26.39
C GLU A 590 -10.38 38.99 -26.93
N PRO A 591 -10.76 39.34 -28.18
CA PRO A 591 -11.28 38.44 -29.20
C PRO A 591 -10.19 37.44 -29.60
N PHE A 592 -10.54 36.20 -29.93
CA PHE A 592 -9.59 35.25 -30.49
C PHE A 592 -8.84 35.98 -31.62
N GLY A 593 -7.53 36.19 -31.44
CA GLY A 593 -6.75 37.02 -32.36
C GLY A 593 -6.73 36.44 -33.77
N SER A 594 -6.10 37.15 -34.70
CA SER A 594 -5.76 36.66 -36.05
C SER A 594 -4.86 35.41 -36.07
N VAL A 595 -4.60 34.80 -34.90
CA VAL A 595 -3.75 33.63 -34.68
C VAL A 595 -4.52 32.66 -33.74
N ASN A 596 -5.27 31.75 -34.35
CA ASN A 596 -5.98 30.52 -33.93
C ASN A 596 -5.89 29.96 -32.48
N PHE A 597 -6.95 30.01 -31.64
CA PHE A 597 -6.92 29.36 -30.29
C PHE A 597 -8.02 28.34 -29.91
N PRO A 598 -9.07 28.11 -30.69
CA PRO A 598 -9.70 26.77 -30.70
C PRO A 598 -9.11 25.77 -31.72
N PRO A 599 -8.78 26.17 -32.97
CA PRO A 599 -8.25 25.26 -33.97
C PRO A 599 -6.88 24.66 -33.62
N GLU A 600 -5.98 25.43 -32.99
CA GLU A 600 -4.66 24.94 -32.57
C GLU A 600 -4.78 23.90 -31.46
N ALA A 601 -5.66 24.12 -30.48
CA ALA A 601 -5.93 23.13 -29.45
C ALA A 601 -6.47 21.81 -30.03
N ALA A 602 -7.38 21.89 -31.01
CA ALA A 602 -7.89 20.71 -31.72
C ALA A 602 -6.79 20.01 -32.55
N GLN A 603 -5.85 20.76 -33.13
CA GLN A 603 -4.69 20.21 -33.82
C GLN A 603 -3.77 19.46 -32.84
N LEU A 604 -3.47 20.05 -31.68
CA LEU A 604 -2.71 19.38 -30.62
C LEU A 604 -3.41 18.09 -30.17
N ASP A 605 -4.73 18.10 -29.99
CA ASP A 605 -5.50 16.91 -29.61
C ASP A 605 -5.41 15.79 -30.67
N ARG A 606 -5.43 16.14 -31.97
CA ARG A 606 -5.17 15.19 -33.07
C ARG A 606 -3.75 14.63 -33.05
N MET A 607 -2.76 15.50 -32.84
CA MET A 607 -1.34 15.13 -32.76
C MET A 607 -1.06 14.21 -31.56
N LEU A 608 -1.76 14.41 -30.45
CA LEU A 608 -1.70 13.54 -29.27
C LEU A 608 -2.33 12.18 -29.56
N ALA A 609 -3.51 12.15 -30.18
CA ALA A 609 -4.17 10.89 -30.55
C ALA A 609 -3.35 10.06 -31.56
N ALA A 610 -2.60 10.72 -32.45
CA ALA A 610 -1.68 10.04 -33.35
C ALA A 610 -0.50 9.40 -32.60
N ARG A 611 0.02 10.07 -31.55
CA ARG A 611 1.09 9.53 -30.70
C ARG A 611 0.62 8.38 -29.81
N ASP A 612 -0.61 8.44 -29.29
CA ASP A 612 -1.20 7.31 -28.59
C ASP A 612 -1.24 6.07 -29.50
N ARG A 613 -1.73 6.22 -30.74
CA ARG A 613 -1.73 5.13 -31.74
C ARG A 613 -0.33 4.60 -32.02
N ALA A 614 0.63 5.48 -32.22
CA ALA A 614 2.02 5.09 -32.44
C ALA A 614 2.56 4.25 -31.27
N ILE A 615 2.28 4.65 -30.01
CA ILE A 615 2.64 3.88 -28.82
C ILE A 615 1.96 2.50 -28.81
N TRP A 616 0.68 2.44 -29.16
CA TRP A 616 -0.08 1.17 -29.20
C TRP A 616 0.39 0.21 -30.29
N ASP A 617 0.92 0.74 -31.39
CA ASP A 617 1.41 -0.03 -32.54
C ASP A 617 2.88 -0.48 -32.37
N LEU A 618 3.60 0.03 -31.36
CA LEU A 618 4.96 -0.42 -31.05
C LEU A 618 5.00 -1.89 -30.62
N ALA A 619 6.11 -2.56 -30.95
CA ALA A 619 6.41 -3.87 -30.40
C ALA A 619 6.51 -3.78 -28.87
N VAL A 620 5.67 -4.54 -28.17
CA VAL A 620 5.61 -4.48 -26.71
C VAL A 620 6.74 -5.31 -26.08
N PRO A 621 7.65 -4.68 -25.31
CA PRO A 621 8.72 -5.39 -24.59
C PRO A 621 8.18 -6.19 -23.40
N ASP A 622 8.93 -7.19 -22.95
CA ASP A 622 8.66 -7.86 -21.67
C ASP A 622 9.07 -6.98 -20.47
N SER A 623 8.50 -7.24 -19.29
CA SER A 623 8.73 -6.44 -18.07
C SER A 623 10.21 -6.33 -17.68
N ARG A 624 11.06 -7.30 -18.05
CA ARG A 624 12.47 -7.30 -17.67
C ARG A 624 13.31 -6.46 -18.59
N SER A 625 13.00 -6.47 -19.87
CA SER A 625 13.65 -5.59 -20.85
C SER A 625 13.29 -4.13 -20.60
N VAL A 626 12.08 -3.86 -20.10
CA VAL A 626 11.72 -2.56 -19.53
C VAL A 626 12.57 -2.24 -18.32
N ALA A 627 12.65 -3.15 -17.34
CA ALA A 627 13.49 -2.93 -16.17
C ALA A 627 14.94 -2.64 -16.56
N ALA A 628 15.52 -3.40 -17.50
CA ALA A 628 16.88 -3.21 -18.00
C ALA A 628 17.10 -1.86 -18.70
N ASP A 629 16.13 -1.37 -19.49
CA ASP A 629 16.22 -0.02 -20.09
C ASP A 629 16.15 1.07 -19.02
N LEU A 630 15.21 0.94 -18.08
CA LEU A 630 14.95 1.92 -17.03
C LEU A 630 16.11 2.06 -16.04
N VAL A 631 16.77 0.96 -15.70
CA VAL A 631 17.94 0.98 -14.82
C VAL A 631 19.24 1.35 -15.54
N SER A 632 19.21 1.56 -16.87
CA SER A 632 20.37 2.08 -17.61
C SER A 632 20.67 3.53 -17.27
N GLY A 633 19.68 4.27 -16.78
CA GLY A 633 19.81 5.68 -16.40
C GLY A 633 19.94 6.64 -17.60
N GLU A 634 19.74 6.16 -18.83
CA GLU A 634 19.80 7.00 -20.04
C GLU A 634 18.70 8.06 -20.01
N ASP A 635 19.07 9.34 -20.15
CA ASP A 635 18.12 10.43 -20.28
C ASP A 635 17.58 10.49 -21.71
N VAL A 636 16.26 10.43 -21.86
CA VAL A 636 15.58 10.53 -23.16
C VAL A 636 15.05 11.93 -23.41
N TRP A 637 15.04 12.81 -22.40
CA TRP A 637 14.51 14.15 -22.51
C TRP A 637 15.50 15.13 -23.16
N SER A 638 16.81 14.93 -22.95
CA SER A 638 17.86 15.77 -23.54
C SER A 638 17.97 15.62 -25.06
N GLU A 639 17.43 14.54 -25.60
CA GLU A 639 17.30 14.35 -27.04
C GLU A 639 15.98 14.98 -27.48
N VAL A 640 16.01 16.25 -27.92
CA VAL A 640 14.85 16.86 -28.56
C VAL A 640 14.46 15.97 -29.74
N PRO A 641 13.29 15.32 -29.75
CA PRO A 641 12.86 14.63 -30.95
C PRO A 641 12.70 15.71 -32.01
N LEU A 642 13.47 15.61 -33.10
CA LEU A 642 13.06 16.29 -34.34
C LEU A 642 11.61 15.86 -34.56
N PRO A 643 10.68 16.79 -34.82
CA PRO A 643 9.31 16.42 -35.11
C PRO A 643 9.35 15.49 -36.31
N GLU A 644 9.26 14.18 -36.10
CA GLU A 644 8.82 13.29 -37.14
C GLU A 644 7.42 13.78 -37.46
N ALA A 645 7.31 14.43 -38.62
CA ALA A 645 6.06 14.90 -39.18
C ALA A 645 5.14 13.68 -39.31
N LEU A 646 4.36 13.40 -38.26
CA LEU A 646 3.16 12.59 -38.40
C LEU A 646 2.27 13.33 -39.40
N PRO A 647 1.57 12.61 -40.30
CA PRO A 647 1.11 13.17 -41.57
C PRO A 647 0.35 14.48 -41.33
N GLU A 648 0.74 15.52 -42.06
CA GLU A 648 -0.09 16.70 -42.27
C GLU A 648 -1.36 16.23 -42.99
N ASP A 649 -2.32 15.68 -42.26
CA ASP A 649 -3.69 15.62 -42.72
C ASP A 649 -4.12 17.08 -42.90
N GLU A 650 -4.16 17.53 -44.16
CA GLU A 650 -4.55 18.86 -44.67
C GLU A 650 -5.17 19.79 -43.63
N TRP A 651 -4.35 20.37 -42.76
CA TRP A 651 -4.82 21.44 -41.90
C TRP A 651 -4.79 22.71 -42.74
N VAL A 652 -5.95 23.04 -43.31
CA VAL A 652 -6.18 24.36 -43.90
C VAL A 652 -6.64 25.27 -42.74
N PRO A 653 -5.85 26.28 -42.34
CA PRO A 653 -6.32 27.28 -41.39
C PRO A 653 -7.65 27.84 -41.89
N PRO A 654 -8.63 28.13 -40.99
CA PRO A 654 -9.80 28.89 -41.41
C PRO A 654 -9.30 30.14 -42.13
N ALA A 655 -9.70 30.33 -43.39
CA ALA A 655 -9.33 31.52 -44.13
C ALA A 655 -9.78 32.72 -43.29
N VAL A 656 -8.83 33.42 -42.69
CA VAL A 656 -9.10 34.76 -42.19
C VAL A 656 -9.45 35.52 -43.45
N GLU A 657 -10.72 35.87 -43.64
CA GLU A 657 -11.09 36.88 -44.61
C GLU A 657 -10.39 38.17 -44.17
N ALA A 658 -9.15 38.34 -44.63
CA ALA A 658 -8.45 39.59 -44.55
C ALA A 658 -9.28 40.57 -45.37
N LYS A 659 -10.10 41.37 -44.70
CA LYS A 659 -10.71 42.54 -45.32
C LYS A 659 -9.59 43.54 -45.62
N GLY A 660 -9.01 43.41 -46.81
CA GLY A 660 -7.98 44.30 -47.32
C GLY A 660 -6.57 43.71 -47.26
N THR A 661 -5.70 44.23 -48.13
CA THR A 661 -4.28 43.89 -48.27
C THR A 661 -3.39 44.41 -47.13
N GLU A 662 -3.98 44.84 -46.02
CA GLU A 662 -3.26 45.28 -44.83
C GLU A 662 -3.47 44.24 -43.73
N THR A 663 -2.53 43.31 -43.61
CA THR A 663 -2.35 42.61 -42.34
C THR A 663 -1.74 43.61 -41.35
N SER A 664 -1.86 43.36 -40.04
CA SER A 664 -1.27 44.20 -38.97
C SER A 664 0.27 44.29 -39.00
N LEU A 665 0.92 43.76 -40.04
CA LEU A 665 2.37 43.67 -40.21
C LEU A 665 2.90 44.39 -41.47
N GLY A 666 2.03 45.00 -42.29
CA GLY A 666 2.45 45.68 -43.52
C GLY A 666 2.75 44.74 -44.68
N SER A 667 3.58 45.20 -45.63
CA SER A 667 3.94 44.44 -46.85
C SER A 667 4.67 43.13 -46.52
N THR A 668 4.40 42.07 -47.28
CA THR A 668 5.17 40.81 -47.25
C THR A 668 6.49 40.90 -48.01
N ASP A 669 6.79 42.05 -48.62
CA ASP A 669 8.06 42.29 -49.31
C ASP A 669 9.15 42.63 -48.28
N ILE A 670 10.01 41.65 -48.01
CA ILE A 670 11.18 41.81 -47.14
C ILE A 670 12.27 42.54 -47.92
N LEU A 671 12.56 43.78 -47.54
CA LEU A 671 13.62 44.57 -48.15
C LEU A 671 15.01 44.05 -47.75
N PRO A 672 16.00 44.02 -48.67
CA PRO A 672 17.40 43.80 -48.31
C PRO A 672 17.85 44.77 -47.21
N PRO A 673 18.80 44.38 -46.32
CA PRO A 673 19.21 45.18 -45.17
C PRO A 673 19.60 46.62 -45.47
N ASP A 674 20.25 46.87 -46.61
CA ASP A 674 20.69 48.19 -47.02
C ASP A 674 19.52 49.06 -47.50
N GLU A 675 18.54 48.45 -48.18
CA GLU A 675 17.30 49.12 -48.58
C GLU A 675 16.40 49.42 -47.38
N PHE A 676 16.28 48.47 -46.44
CA PHE A 676 15.55 48.67 -45.19
C PHE A 676 16.21 49.76 -44.32
N ALA A 677 17.54 49.75 -44.19
CA ALA A 677 18.26 50.80 -43.46
C ALA A 677 18.00 52.20 -44.05
N ARG A 678 17.90 52.32 -45.38
CA ARG A 678 17.61 53.59 -46.07
C ARG A 678 16.18 54.09 -45.89
N SER A 679 15.23 53.23 -45.49
CA SER A 679 13.86 53.67 -45.23
C SER A 679 13.70 54.45 -43.92
N PHE A 680 14.69 54.39 -43.02
CA PHE A 680 14.66 55.13 -41.76
C PHE A 680 15.08 56.59 -41.96
N THR A 681 14.32 57.50 -41.35
CA THR A 681 14.77 58.88 -41.15
C THR A 681 15.40 58.98 -39.76
N LEU A 682 16.71 59.18 -39.68
CA LEU A 682 17.45 59.22 -38.42
C LEU A 682 17.76 60.65 -37.97
N PRO A 683 17.74 60.95 -36.65
CA PRO A 683 18.23 62.21 -36.12
C PRO A 683 19.73 62.41 -36.37
N VAL A 684 20.17 63.68 -36.39
CA VAL A 684 21.59 64.02 -36.56
C VAL A 684 22.44 63.34 -35.48
N GLY A 685 23.47 62.60 -35.92
CA GLY A 685 24.41 61.90 -35.04
C GLY A 685 24.08 60.43 -34.78
N TYR A 686 23.00 59.89 -35.35
CA TYR A 686 22.63 58.47 -35.22
C TYR A 686 22.91 57.70 -36.52
N THR A 687 23.34 56.45 -36.36
CA THR A 687 23.49 55.46 -37.44
C THR A 687 22.66 54.22 -37.14
N ILE A 688 22.24 53.52 -38.19
CA ILE A 688 21.57 52.21 -38.09
C ILE A 688 22.47 51.16 -38.76
N GLU A 689 22.64 50.02 -38.09
CA GLU A 689 23.44 48.89 -38.58
C GLU A 689 22.59 47.62 -38.51
N CYS A 690 22.68 46.78 -39.53
CA CYS A 690 21.98 45.49 -39.55
C CYS A 690 22.74 44.49 -38.66
N PHE A 691 22.05 43.97 -37.64
CA PHE A 691 22.59 42.93 -36.75
C PHE A 691 22.33 41.52 -37.29
N ALA A 692 21.17 41.29 -37.91
CA ALA A 692 20.79 40.06 -38.57
C ALA A 692 19.77 40.35 -39.67
N SER A 693 19.87 39.65 -40.80
CA SER A 693 18.94 39.74 -41.93
C SER A 693 18.25 38.41 -42.16
N GLU A 694 17.00 38.44 -42.64
CA GLU A 694 16.32 37.25 -43.20
C GLU A 694 17.01 36.72 -44.47
N LEU A 695 17.94 37.47 -45.08
CA LEU A 695 18.85 36.93 -46.11
C LEU A 695 19.91 35.98 -45.52
N ASP A 696 20.36 36.25 -44.29
CA ASP A 696 21.37 35.45 -43.59
C ASP A 696 20.73 34.34 -42.75
N PHE A 697 19.47 34.54 -42.33
CA PHE A 697 18.65 33.63 -41.53
C PHE A 697 17.23 33.49 -42.14
N PRO A 698 17.09 32.83 -43.31
CA PRO A 698 15.83 32.73 -44.05
C PRO A 698 14.78 31.81 -43.42
#